data_AF-A0A4Q2ZXG1-F1
#
_entry.id   AF-A0A4Q2ZXG1-F1
#
_cell.length_a   1.000
_cell.length_b   1.000
_cell.length_c   1.000
_cell.angle_alpha   90.00
_cell.angle_beta   90.00
_cell.angle_gamma   90.00
#
_symmetry.space_group_name_H-M   'P 1'
#
loop_
_entity.id
_entity.type
_entity.pdbx_description
1 polymer ?
#
loop_
_entity_poly.entity_id
_entity_poly.type
_entity_poly.pdbx_seq_one_letter_code
_entity_poly.pdbx_strand_id
1 'polypeptide(L)'
;MQLKLYYSLLVAALLLQFQSIAQPNSVKLKSGTTVISTHHGMQSAYAAIPATLTQPYVIELDSSYTSANDTFPLTFVNKAGASAVNTVTITVSDAVLASDGLPVLCNTGSKRMFVFNNADWVVINGRNDEVENQGLQLIGFGDLRELILISNGSRNNTIRNCVLLNNMYTGTGASCVRIGGGGNSRNRILNNTFISSHNTILSDGGGANPNDNITVSGNVFAGASGYSFKAATGTGRTIIDSNRIQVSSQVATNCIWYENHRDTAIITRNTINIGNTFDPNTEIKGIYFANTAGNAAYARIANNIVANTAHIFMSSSGGSLFVDSSAYVSGIEIAGTNPIKADIYFNTIRLFGSTTNSLSNAFTVPLYRKESNIASIYNIKNNIFINKRAGGGAGSKHLNLFMNGAGTVNIDYNTYESAGTDMIAWDASSYSSLVAYKAASHEPNSDSAEVKFMSRESLHLAPSMAMNPALHGVAVAGIGRDIDLQARTWPYRGADEYAVACSGTLKGGTINFSPDSVCPNATAVLQIIGQSASNGVVYQWQSRPAGSAADFTDIAGATDDYVQTVLTTPMEFRFKDSCLAGGAAFYSDTISMGIWQDVSVDSITETHNNLSYAFTAHGIKNAHSVLWLLGDNAIADTLNPTYAYTSPGVYTVKLIVMNDCSSDTVTLTINAQDKSHVNDWNRDNGFDMYPNPASGTVVLQLKEAYAGETRITITSVTGQVVYDASESNSNGLYKVDLSTKPKGVYLVKVQVGTQQTIQKLLLQ
;
A
#
# COMPACT_ATOMS: atom_id res chain seq x y z
N MET A 1 -9.19 3.74 -9.34
CA MET A 1 -9.04 4.29 -10.71
C MET A 1 -7.61 4.16 -11.24
N GLN A 2 -6.58 4.64 -10.51
CA GLN A 2 -5.18 4.58 -10.99
C GLN A 2 -4.62 3.16 -11.19
N LEU A 3 -4.98 2.20 -10.33
CA LEU A 3 -4.56 0.80 -10.50
C LEU A 3 -5.16 0.17 -11.76
N LYS A 4 -6.45 0.42 -12.04
CA LYS A 4 -7.11 -0.04 -13.28
C LYS A 4 -6.46 0.55 -14.53
N LEU A 5 -6.08 1.83 -14.52
CA LEU A 5 -5.41 2.49 -15.64
C LEU A 5 -4.01 1.91 -15.91
N TYR A 6 -3.23 1.70 -14.85
CA TYR A 6 -1.90 1.07 -14.93
C TYR A 6 -2.00 -0.35 -15.50
N TYR A 7 -2.91 -1.18 -14.97
CA TYR A 7 -3.12 -2.54 -15.47
C TYR A 7 -3.64 -2.54 -16.92
N SER A 8 -4.53 -1.63 -17.30
CA SER A 8 -5.08 -1.58 -18.67
C SER A 8 -4.00 -1.22 -19.70
N LEU A 9 -3.15 -0.24 -19.39
CA LEU A 9 -2.02 0.16 -20.26
C LEU A 9 -0.92 -0.91 -20.31
N LEU A 10 -0.61 -1.55 -19.18
CA LEU A 10 0.35 -2.65 -19.10
C LEU A 10 -0.17 -3.90 -19.85
N VAL A 11 -1.46 -4.19 -19.74
CA VAL A 11 -2.12 -5.29 -20.46
C VAL A 11 -2.19 -4.99 -21.95
N ALA A 12 -2.53 -3.77 -22.37
CA ALA A 12 -2.47 -3.35 -23.78
C ALA A 12 -1.05 -3.51 -24.35
N ALA A 13 -0.04 -3.14 -23.58
CA ALA A 13 1.36 -3.35 -23.94
C ALA A 13 1.75 -4.83 -24.10
N LEU A 14 1.34 -5.68 -23.17
CA LEU A 14 1.62 -7.12 -23.17
C LEU A 14 0.86 -7.85 -24.30
N LEU A 15 -0.37 -7.43 -24.60
CA LEU A 15 -1.21 -8.02 -25.65
C LEU A 15 -0.76 -7.60 -27.07
N LEU A 16 -0.24 -6.38 -27.26
CA LEU A 16 0.20 -5.86 -28.56
C LEU A 16 1.65 -6.20 -28.92
N GLN A 17 2.42 -6.83 -28.02
CA GLN A 17 3.70 -7.45 -28.37
C GLN A 17 3.56 -8.58 -29.40
N PHE A 18 2.34 -9.04 -29.68
CA PHE A 18 2.01 -10.01 -30.72
C PHE A 18 1.05 -9.41 -31.76
N GLN A 19 1.59 -8.61 -32.70
CA GLN A 19 1.18 -8.42 -34.11
C GLN A 19 1.27 -6.95 -34.57
N SER A 20 2.44 -6.55 -35.08
CA SER A 20 2.62 -5.32 -35.86
C SER A 20 2.08 -5.51 -37.28
N ILE A 21 0.76 -5.42 -37.46
CA ILE A 21 0.16 -5.43 -38.80
C ILE A 21 0.48 -4.09 -39.49
N ALA A 22 0.94 -4.16 -40.74
CA ALA A 22 1.18 -2.98 -41.56
C ALA A 22 -0.10 -2.14 -41.68
N GLN A 23 0.03 -0.84 -41.44
CA GLN A 23 -1.06 0.12 -41.34
C GLN A 23 -0.90 1.17 -42.45
N PRO A 24 -1.45 0.93 -43.66
CA PRO A 24 -1.33 1.88 -44.74
C PRO A 24 -2.14 3.15 -44.48
N ASN A 25 -1.53 4.32 -44.72
CA ASN A 25 -2.20 5.64 -44.70
C ASN A 25 -2.88 6.04 -43.37
N SER A 26 -2.41 5.52 -42.23
CA SER A 26 -2.94 5.83 -40.89
C SER A 26 -2.51 7.19 -40.32
N VAL A 27 -1.65 7.92 -41.04
CA VAL A 27 -1.16 9.25 -40.66
C VAL A 27 -1.55 10.28 -41.72
N LYS A 28 -2.28 11.32 -41.34
CA LYS A 28 -2.70 12.42 -42.23
C LYS A 28 -1.85 13.65 -41.95
N LEU A 29 -1.20 14.17 -42.99
CA LEU A 29 -0.61 15.51 -42.96
C LEU A 29 -1.64 16.52 -43.42
N LYS A 30 -1.92 17.54 -42.60
CA LYS A 30 -2.94 18.56 -42.82
C LYS A 30 -2.36 19.97 -42.74
N SER A 31 -3.01 20.91 -43.42
CA SER A 31 -2.89 22.35 -43.17
C SER A 31 -4.28 22.89 -42.88
N GLY A 32 -4.45 23.47 -41.69
CA GLY A 32 -5.78 23.72 -41.13
C GLY A 32 -6.59 22.41 -41.06
N THR A 33 -7.78 22.40 -41.66
CA THR A 33 -8.66 21.22 -41.73
C THR A 33 -8.41 20.35 -42.96
N THR A 34 -7.65 20.83 -43.95
CA THR A 34 -7.45 20.16 -45.24
C THR A 34 -6.34 19.12 -45.15
N VAL A 35 -6.62 17.89 -45.58
CA VAL A 35 -5.62 16.83 -45.74
C VAL A 35 -4.79 17.09 -47.01
N ILE A 36 -3.48 17.20 -46.85
CA ILE A 36 -2.51 17.44 -47.92
C ILE A 36 -2.02 16.11 -48.50
N SER A 37 -1.72 15.16 -47.63
CA SER A 37 -1.19 13.85 -47.99
C SER A 37 -1.38 12.84 -46.86
N THR A 38 -1.39 11.55 -47.19
CA THR A 38 -1.39 10.45 -46.21
C THR A 38 -0.04 9.74 -46.20
N HIS A 39 0.32 9.20 -45.04
CA HIS A 39 1.60 8.57 -44.77
C HIS A 39 1.43 7.31 -43.95
N HIS A 40 2.45 6.46 -44.01
CA HIS A 40 2.52 5.21 -43.25
C HIS A 40 3.04 5.41 -41.81
N GLY A 41 3.73 6.52 -41.53
CA GLY A 41 4.37 6.82 -40.26
C GLY A 41 4.50 8.32 -40.02
N MET A 42 4.76 8.69 -38.77
CA MET A 42 4.92 10.07 -38.34
C MET A 42 6.16 10.73 -38.95
N GLN A 43 7.30 10.02 -39.03
CA GLN A 43 8.53 10.62 -39.55
C GLN A 43 8.43 10.96 -41.04
N SER A 44 7.76 10.13 -41.84
CA SER A 44 7.53 10.42 -43.27
C SER A 44 6.57 11.59 -43.47
N ALA A 45 5.52 11.69 -42.65
CA ALA A 45 4.65 12.87 -42.63
C ALA A 45 5.42 14.15 -42.27
N TYR A 46 6.31 14.09 -41.28
CA TYR A 46 7.16 15.23 -40.90
C TYR A 46 8.14 15.63 -42.00
N ALA A 47 8.74 14.65 -42.68
CA ALA A 47 9.66 14.88 -43.79
C ALA A 47 8.98 15.55 -45.00
N ALA A 48 7.68 15.32 -45.21
CA ALA A 48 6.90 15.95 -46.27
C ALA A 48 6.56 17.42 -46.01
N ILE A 49 6.72 17.92 -44.78
CA ILE A 49 6.51 19.34 -44.47
C ILE A 49 7.64 20.18 -45.10
N PRO A 50 7.33 21.28 -45.82
CA PRO A 50 8.34 22.15 -46.41
C PRO A 50 9.42 22.61 -45.42
N ALA A 51 10.63 22.89 -45.91
CA ALA A 51 11.73 23.38 -45.07
C ALA A 51 11.45 24.77 -44.47
N THR A 52 10.63 25.58 -45.14
CA THR A 52 10.14 26.87 -44.65
C THR A 52 8.65 26.80 -44.38
N LEU A 53 8.24 27.08 -43.15
CA LEU A 53 6.85 27.13 -42.73
C LEU A 53 6.26 28.50 -43.04
N THR A 54 5.29 28.53 -43.94
CA THR A 54 4.46 29.70 -44.24
C THR A 54 3.07 29.61 -43.60
N GLN A 55 2.75 28.47 -42.99
CA GLN A 55 1.48 28.13 -42.38
C GLN A 55 1.69 27.00 -41.34
N PRO A 56 0.72 26.75 -40.43
CA PRO A 56 0.79 25.62 -39.51
C PRO A 56 0.50 24.30 -40.22
N TYR A 57 1.15 23.23 -39.74
CA TYR A 57 0.92 21.86 -40.21
C TYR A 57 0.52 20.96 -39.06
N VAL A 58 -0.38 20.01 -39.32
CA VAL A 58 -0.85 19.02 -38.36
C VAL A 58 -0.57 17.61 -38.90
N ILE A 59 0.12 16.80 -38.12
CA ILE A 59 0.27 15.36 -38.31
C ILE A 59 -0.79 14.71 -37.41
N GLU A 60 -1.89 14.26 -38.00
CA GLU A 60 -3.03 13.66 -37.32
C GLU A 60 -2.98 12.14 -37.44
N LEU A 61 -3.07 11.44 -36.30
CA LEU A 61 -3.07 9.98 -36.22
C LEU A 61 -4.51 9.45 -36.17
N ASP A 62 -4.82 8.50 -37.05
CA ASP A 62 -6.10 7.78 -37.04
C ASP A 62 -6.10 6.65 -36.00
N SER A 63 -7.29 6.17 -35.62
CA SER A 63 -7.44 5.08 -34.62
C SER A 63 -6.82 3.75 -35.06
N SER A 64 -6.56 3.57 -36.35
CA SER A 64 -5.83 2.42 -36.88
C SER A 64 -4.31 2.54 -36.76
N TYR A 65 -3.79 3.61 -36.13
CA TYR A 65 -2.35 3.80 -36.01
C TYR A 65 -1.72 2.87 -34.97
N THR A 66 -0.65 2.15 -35.33
CA THR A 66 -0.03 1.12 -34.46
C THR A 66 1.47 1.30 -34.21
N SER A 67 2.07 2.43 -34.63
CA SER A 67 3.53 2.66 -34.64
C SER A 67 4.43 1.66 -35.39
N ALA A 68 3.88 0.57 -35.96
CA ALA A 68 4.62 -0.48 -36.64
C ALA A 68 5.52 -0.03 -37.83
N ASN A 69 5.20 1.10 -38.46
CA ASN A 69 5.92 1.62 -39.63
C ASN A 69 6.91 2.74 -39.28
N ASP A 70 6.97 3.18 -38.02
CA ASP A 70 7.90 4.21 -37.59
C ASP A 70 9.20 3.60 -37.08
N THR A 71 10.33 4.22 -37.47
CA THR A 71 11.64 3.88 -36.94
C THR A 71 12.03 4.90 -35.87
N PHE A 72 12.07 4.47 -34.61
CA PHE A 72 12.44 5.32 -33.49
C PHE A 72 13.97 5.49 -33.36
N PRO A 73 14.48 6.66 -32.94
CA PRO A 73 13.71 7.85 -32.53
C PRO A 73 13.19 8.65 -33.72
N LEU A 74 11.98 9.20 -33.60
CA LEU A 74 11.51 10.24 -34.52
C LEU A 74 12.16 11.56 -34.14
N THR A 75 12.79 12.22 -35.12
CA THR A 75 13.61 13.40 -34.90
C THR A 75 12.99 14.62 -35.56
N PHE A 76 12.76 15.64 -34.75
CA PHE A 76 12.31 16.97 -35.14
C PHE A 76 13.50 17.93 -35.10
N VAL A 77 13.58 18.76 -36.14
CA VAL A 77 14.63 19.79 -36.33
C VAL A 77 13.98 21.10 -36.71
N ASN A 78 14.69 22.22 -36.51
CA ASN A 78 14.17 23.54 -36.88
C ASN A 78 13.70 23.58 -38.34
N LYS A 79 12.56 24.24 -38.58
CA LYS A 79 12.11 24.64 -39.91
C LYS A 79 12.07 26.16 -39.96
N ALA A 80 12.60 26.74 -41.04
CA ALA A 80 12.62 28.19 -41.18
C ALA A 80 11.19 28.75 -41.14
N GLY A 81 10.97 29.92 -40.52
CA GLY A 81 9.63 30.50 -40.38
C GLY A 81 8.76 29.89 -39.28
N ALA A 82 9.27 28.91 -38.52
CA ALA A 82 8.59 28.40 -37.31
C ALA A 82 8.32 29.53 -36.31
N SER A 83 7.07 29.63 -35.86
CA SER A 83 6.60 30.72 -35.00
C SER A 83 5.33 30.30 -34.24
N ALA A 84 4.82 31.20 -33.40
CA ALA A 84 3.56 30.99 -32.67
C ALA A 84 2.34 30.71 -33.57
N VAL A 85 2.40 31.11 -34.84
CA VAL A 85 1.33 30.86 -35.83
C VAL A 85 1.67 29.72 -36.79
N ASN A 86 2.96 29.48 -37.04
CA ASN A 86 3.46 28.46 -37.97
C ASN A 86 4.10 27.31 -37.18
N THR A 87 3.27 26.50 -36.54
CA THR A 87 3.69 25.35 -35.73
C THR A 87 3.65 24.05 -36.52
N VAL A 88 4.39 23.04 -36.07
CA VAL A 88 4.13 21.63 -36.45
C VAL A 88 3.49 20.93 -35.26
N THR A 89 2.25 20.46 -35.42
CA THR A 89 1.51 19.78 -34.34
C THR A 89 1.33 18.31 -34.65
N ILE A 90 1.64 17.43 -33.71
CA ILE A 90 1.25 16.01 -33.73
C ILE A 90 0.04 15.83 -32.82
N THR A 91 -1.01 15.18 -33.32
CA THR A 91 -2.26 14.97 -32.59
C THR A 91 -3.02 13.73 -33.08
N VAL A 92 -4.16 13.45 -32.46
CA VAL A 92 -5.04 12.32 -32.81
C VAL A 92 -6.37 12.81 -33.38
N SER A 93 -6.95 11.99 -34.25
CA SER A 93 -8.28 12.20 -34.83
C SER A 93 -9.39 12.08 -33.77
N ASP A 94 -10.58 12.60 -34.06
CA ASP A 94 -11.75 12.50 -33.18
C ASP A 94 -12.18 11.05 -32.93
N ALA A 95 -11.93 10.15 -33.88
CA ALA A 95 -12.25 8.73 -33.75
C ALA A 95 -11.46 8.04 -32.62
N VAL A 96 -10.26 8.53 -32.29
CA VAL A 96 -9.47 8.03 -31.15
C VAL A 96 -10.14 8.39 -29.82
N LEU A 97 -10.76 9.56 -29.73
CA LEU A 97 -11.41 10.01 -28.50
C LEU A 97 -12.70 9.24 -28.19
N ALA A 98 -13.28 8.54 -29.16
CA ALA A 98 -14.41 7.65 -28.94
C ALA A 98 -14.02 6.23 -28.48
N SER A 99 -12.74 6.00 -28.18
CA SER A 99 -12.14 4.69 -27.82
C SER A 99 -11.25 4.81 -26.58
N ASP A 100 -10.62 3.73 -26.12
CA ASP A 100 -9.73 3.69 -24.93
C ASP A 100 -8.37 4.45 -25.12
N GLY A 101 -8.28 5.31 -26.13
CA GLY A 101 -7.07 6.03 -26.54
C GLY A 101 -6.22 5.30 -27.58
N LEU A 102 -5.13 5.93 -27.99
CA LEU A 102 -4.21 5.46 -29.04
C LEU A 102 -2.81 5.20 -28.45
N PRO A 103 -2.43 3.94 -28.24
CA PRO A 103 -1.09 3.60 -27.78
C PRO A 103 -0.05 3.68 -28.92
N VAL A 104 1.02 4.44 -28.67
CA VAL A 104 2.24 4.49 -29.49
C VAL A 104 3.34 3.76 -28.74
N LEU A 105 3.77 2.62 -29.28
CA LEU A 105 4.72 1.73 -28.62
C LEU A 105 6.12 1.94 -29.20
N CYS A 106 7.10 2.27 -28.36
CA CYS A 106 8.50 2.30 -28.78
C CYS A 106 9.24 1.04 -28.31
N ASN A 107 9.79 0.28 -29.27
CA ASN A 107 10.46 -1.00 -29.07
C ASN A 107 11.90 -0.88 -28.50
N THR A 108 12.44 -2.00 -28.01
CA THR A 108 13.82 -2.22 -27.56
C THR A 108 14.82 -1.98 -28.68
N GLY A 109 15.84 -1.16 -28.44
CA GLY A 109 16.91 -0.83 -29.39
C GLY A 109 17.11 0.66 -29.61
N SER A 110 16.04 1.47 -29.52
CA SER A 110 16.16 2.93 -29.42
C SER A 110 16.21 3.35 -27.96
N LYS A 111 17.09 4.29 -27.63
CA LYS A 111 17.08 4.93 -26.31
C LYS A 111 15.96 5.96 -26.16
N ARG A 112 15.29 6.34 -27.27
CA ARG A 112 14.36 7.48 -27.33
C ARG A 112 13.18 7.26 -28.29
N MET A 113 12.01 7.81 -27.95
CA MET A 113 10.85 7.82 -28.87
C MET A 113 10.86 9.10 -29.73
N PHE A 114 10.86 10.29 -29.11
CA PHE A 114 10.90 11.58 -29.79
C PHE A 114 12.15 12.38 -29.41
N VAL A 115 12.78 13.01 -30.40
CA VAL A 115 13.96 13.86 -30.23
C VAL A 115 13.71 15.22 -30.88
N PHE A 116 13.70 16.26 -30.07
CA PHE A 116 13.64 17.65 -30.49
C PHE A 116 15.09 18.14 -30.48
N ASN A 117 15.68 18.24 -31.66
CA ASN A 117 17.08 18.57 -31.87
C ASN A 117 17.17 19.92 -32.56
N ASN A 118 17.40 20.98 -31.77
CA ASN A 118 17.26 22.36 -32.23
C ASN A 118 15.89 22.58 -32.91
N ALA A 119 14.82 22.00 -32.39
CA ALA A 119 13.48 22.14 -32.94
C ALA A 119 12.76 23.29 -32.24
N ASP A 120 12.07 24.12 -33.03
CA ASP A 120 11.30 25.24 -32.52
C ASP A 120 9.83 25.11 -32.91
N TRP A 121 8.92 25.46 -32.00
CA TRP A 121 7.46 25.48 -32.23
C TRP A 121 6.84 24.14 -32.67
N VAL A 122 7.39 23.03 -32.16
CA VAL A 122 6.80 21.70 -32.30
C VAL A 122 5.87 21.44 -31.11
N VAL A 123 4.66 20.97 -31.40
CA VAL A 123 3.61 20.68 -30.42
C VAL A 123 3.23 19.21 -30.49
N ILE A 124 3.29 18.50 -29.36
CA ILE A 124 2.62 17.22 -29.20
C ILE A 124 1.36 17.48 -28.38
N ASN A 125 0.20 17.25 -28.98
CA ASN A 125 -1.10 17.46 -28.36
C ASN A 125 -1.89 16.16 -28.36
N GLY A 126 -1.90 15.45 -27.23
CA GLY A 126 -2.56 14.16 -27.14
C GLY A 126 -4.08 14.20 -27.04
N ARG A 127 -4.66 15.39 -26.79
CA ARG A 127 -6.11 15.60 -26.62
C ARG A 127 -6.76 14.78 -25.49
N ASN A 128 -5.98 14.32 -24.53
CA ASN A 128 -6.48 13.71 -23.30
C ASN A 128 -7.19 14.74 -22.41
N ASP A 129 -8.28 14.32 -21.78
CA ASP A 129 -9.10 15.12 -20.87
C ASP A 129 -8.97 14.71 -19.39
N GLU A 130 -7.98 13.86 -19.06
CA GLU A 130 -7.65 13.33 -17.72
C GLU A 130 -8.69 12.39 -17.08
N VAL A 131 -9.97 12.55 -17.41
CA VAL A 131 -11.07 11.78 -16.80
C VAL A 131 -11.11 10.36 -17.37
N GLU A 132 -11.05 10.23 -18.69
CA GLU A 132 -11.19 8.92 -19.35
C GLU A 132 -9.84 8.39 -19.89
N ASN A 133 -8.77 9.18 -19.79
CA ASN A 133 -7.42 8.85 -20.30
C ASN A 133 -7.40 8.50 -21.80
N GLN A 134 -8.31 9.13 -22.54
CA GLN A 134 -8.47 8.99 -23.98
C GLN A 134 -7.42 9.83 -24.73
N GLY A 135 -7.20 9.54 -26.00
CA GLY A 135 -6.22 10.28 -26.81
C GLY A 135 -4.84 9.63 -26.87
N LEU A 136 -3.78 10.42 -27.05
CA LEU A 136 -2.44 9.91 -27.34
C LEU A 136 -1.72 9.37 -26.09
N GLN A 137 -1.34 8.10 -26.15
CA GLN A 137 -0.62 7.39 -25.10
C GLN A 137 0.78 7.02 -25.61
N LEU A 138 1.83 7.60 -25.05
CA LEU A 138 3.22 7.34 -25.41
C LEU A 138 3.82 6.33 -24.44
N ILE A 139 4.14 5.13 -24.93
CA ILE A 139 4.55 4.02 -24.08
C ILE A 139 5.91 3.46 -24.49
N GLY A 140 6.81 3.40 -23.52
CA GLY A 140 8.18 2.91 -23.67
C GLY A 140 8.44 1.61 -22.92
N PHE A 141 9.22 0.70 -23.52
CA PHE A 141 9.59 -0.59 -22.93
C PHE A 141 11.10 -0.87 -23.00
N GLY A 142 11.51 -1.86 -22.21
CA GLY A 142 12.87 -2.39 -22.17
C GLY A 142 13.92 -1.35 -21.82
N ASP A 143 14.87 -1.11 -22.72
CA ASP A 143 16.07 -0.30 -22.48
C ASP A 143 15.95 1.18 -22.87
N LEU A 144 14.71 1.64 -23.11
CA LEU A 144 14.39 3.02 -23.45
C LEU A 144 14.70 3.97 -22.29
N ARG A 145 15.50 5.01 -22.54
CA ARG A 145 15.90 5.98 -21.52
C ARG A 145 14.93 7.14 -21.42
N GLU A 146 14.53 7.73 -22.55
CA GLU A 146 13.65 8.90 -22.58
C GLU A 146 12.50 8.71 -23.56
N LEU A 147 11.24 8.97 -23.20
CA LEU A 147 10.19 9.06 -24.24
C LEU A 147 10.45 10.28 -25.11
N ILE A 148 10.72 11.43 -24.50
CA ILE A 148 10.95 12.68 -25.22
C ILE A 148 12.25 13.32 -24.74
N LEU A 149 13.17 13.58 -25.66
CA LEU A 149 14.36 14.39 -25.43
C LEU A 149 14.22 15.75 -26.13
N ILE A 150 14.37 16.84 -25.38
CA ILE A 150 14.50 18.20 -25.89
C ILE A 150 15.95 18.64 -25.73
N SER A 151 16.62 19.01 -26.82
CA SER A 151 18.06 19.23 -26.82
C SER A 151 18.54 20.25 -27.86
N ASN A 152 19.81 20.63 -27.75
CA ASN A 152 20.54 21.42 -28.74
C ASN A 152 19.87 22.77 -29.08
N GLY A 153 19.36 23.45 -28.06
CA GLY A 153 18.84 24.81 -28.19
C GLY A 153 17.39 24.89 -28.67
N SER A 154 16.64 23.79 -28.54
CA SER A 154 15.21 23.72 -28.89
C SER A 154 14.37 24.70 -28.08
N ARG A 155 13.46 25.44 -28.73
CA ARG A 155 12.66 26.51 -28.11
C ARG A 155 11.17 26.46 -28.40
N ASN A 156 10.37 26.98 -27.47
CA ASN A 156 8.92 27.16 -27.65
C ASN A 156 8.16 25.86 -28.00
N ASN A 157 8.69 24.69 -27.63
CA ASN A 157 8.00 23.43 -27.86
C ASN A 157 7.00 23.16 -26.75
N THR A 158 5.92 22.45 -27.08
CA THR A 158 4.87 22.12 -26.11
C THR A 158 4.52 20.64 -26.16
N ILE A 159 4.53 19.98 -25.00
CA ILE A 159 4.01 18.63 -24.80
C ILE A 159 2.78 18.78 -23.92
N ARG A 160 1.60 18.43 -24.43
CA ARG A 160 0.37 18.62 -23.68
C ARG A 160 -0.69 17.56 -23.90
N ASN A 161 -1.53 17.38 -22.88
CA ASN A 161 -2.71 16.51 -22.95
C ASN A 161 -2.37 15.09 -23.42
N CYS A 162 -1.21 14.57 -23.03
CA CYS A 162 -0.76 13.20 -23.36
C CYS A 162 -0.79 12.32 -22.11
N VAL A 163 -0.88 11.01 -22.34
CA VAL A 163 -0.51 10.00 -21.32
C VAL A 163 0.90 9.51 -21.66
N LEU A 164 1.82 9.52 -20.69
CA LEU A 164 3.21 9.08 -20.89
C LEU A 164 3.56 7.98 -19.89
N LEU A 165 3.93 6.82 -20.42
CA LEU A 165 4.32 5.65 -19.63
C LEU A 165 5.75 5.22 -19.96
N ASN A 166 6.67 5.37 -19.00
CA ASN A 166 8.05 4.86 -19.11
C ASN A 166 8.42 4.08 -17.84
N ASN A 167 8.49 2.74 -17.95
CA ASN A 167 8.34 1.87 -16.78
C ASN A 167 9.46 0.83 -16.55
N MET A 168 10.50 0.71 -17.39
CA MET A 168 11.40 -0.47 -17.33
C MET A 168 12.91 -0.18 -17.24
N TYR A 169 13.36 1.07 -17.33
CA TYR A 169 14.78 1.36 -17.21
C TYR A 169 15.20 1.61 -15.75
N THR A 170 16.00 0.70 -15.21
CA THR A 170 16.53 0.77 -13.83
C THR A 170 17.85 1.54 -13.71
N GLY A 171 18.41 2.02 -14.83
CA GLY A 171 19.65 2.80 -14.82
C GLY A 171 19.42 4.27 -14.49
N THR A 172 20.50 4.94 -14.05
CA THR A 172 20.47 6.36 -13.67
C THR A 172 20.11 7.26 -14.86
N GLY A 173 19.17 8.20 -14.65
CA GLY A 173 18.85 9.26 -15.60
C GLY A 173 17.76 8.96 -16.64
N ALA A 174 17.08 7.81 -16.58
CA ALA A 174 15.86 7.63 -17.38
C ALA A 174 14.76 8.61 -16.97
N SER A 175 13.96 9.04 -17.95
CA SER A 175 12.82 9.92 -17.73
C SER A 175 11.69 9.75 -18.75
N CYS A 176 10.48 10.25 -18.47
CA CYS A 176 9.48 10.41 -19.54
C CYS A 176 9.91 11.57 -20.45
N VAL A 177 10.18 12.75 -19.87
CA VAL A 177 10.63 13.93 -20.61
C VAL A 177 11.95 14.42 -20.06
N ARG A 178 12.97 14.50 -20.91
CA ARG A 178 14.24 15.14 -20.59
C ARG A 178 14.43 16.41 -21.40
N ILE A 179 14.73 17.50 -20.72
CA ILE A 179 15.26 18.73 -21.31
C ILE A 179 16.77 18.67 -21.11
N GLY A 180 17.46 18.16 -22.12
CA GLY A 180 18.90 17.89 -22.12
C GLY A 180 19.76 19.15 -22.16
N GLY A 181 21.03 18.96 -22.48
CA GLY A 181 21.99 20.05 -22.68
C GLY A 181 21.70 20.90 -23.92
N GLY A 182 22.36 22.06 -23.97
CA GLY A 182 22.44 22.89 -25.19
C GLY A 182 21.58 24.15 -25.18
N GLY A 183 21.13 24.64 -24.03
CA GLY A 183 20.48 25.96 -23.93
C GLY A 183 19.03 25.99 -24.37
N ASN A 184 18.25 24.97 -24.00
CA ASN A 184 16.85 24.83 -24.40
C ASN A 184 15.98 25.83 -23.63
N SER A 185 15.01 26.48 -24.29
CA SER A 185 14.22 27.50 -23.58
C SER A 185 12.76 27.62 -23.98
N ARG A 186 11.92 28.12 -23.07
CA ARG A 186 10.48 28.32 -23.34
C ARG A 186 9.73 27.04 -23.68
N ASN A 187 10.23 25.88 -23.26
CA ASN A 187 9.57 24.60 -23.49
C ASN A 187 8.53 24.35 -22.39
N ARG A 188 7.37 23.85 -22.77
CA ARG A 188 6.16 23.76 -21.92
C ARG A 188 5.69 22.32 -21.85
N ILE A 189 5.49 21.81 -20.64
CA ILE A 189 4.95 20.47 -20.36
C ILE A 189 3.67 20.68 -19.57
N LEU A 190 2.51 20.50 -20.23
CA LEU A 190 1.22 20.98 -19.74
C LEU A 190 0.15 19.87 -19.70
N ASN A 191 -0.57 19.71 -18.59
CA ASN A 191 -1.77 18.85 -18.53
C ASN A 191 -1.53 17.41 -19.03
N ASN A 192 -0.34 16.87 -18.77
CA ASN A 192 -0.04 15.48 -19.12
C ASN A 192 -0.28 14.58 -17.92
N THR A 193 -0.66 13.33 -18.19
CA THR A 193 -0.69 12.27 -17.19
C THR A 193 0.55 11.42 -17.35
N PHE A 194 1.38 11.39 -16.32
CA PHE A 194 2.59 10.59 -16.27
C PHE A 194 2.40 9.36 -15.40
N ILE A 195 2.87 8.23 -15.91
CA ILE A 195 2.90 6.94 -15.23
C ILE A 195 4.34 6.45 -15.36
N SER A 196 5.17 6.51 -14.31
CA SER A 196 6.61 6.23 -14.49
C SER A 196 7.26 5.58 -13.28
N SER A 197 8.26 4.75 -13.56
CA SER A 197 9.11 4.08 -12.56
C SER A 197 10.52 4.67 -12.45
N HIS A 198 10.75 5.95 -12.81
CA HIS A 198 11.95 6.68 -12.38
C HIS A 198 11.75 8.20 -12.34
N ASN A 199 12.71 9.03 -12.81
CA ASN A 199 12.45 10.46 -13.01
C ASN A 199 11.28 10.61 -13.99
N THR A 200 10.36 11.52 -13.75
CA THR A 200 9.30 11.77 -14.72
C THR A 200 9.72 12.89 -15.67
N ILE A 201 10.09 14.05 -15.14
CA ILE A 201 10.64 15.16 -15.90
C ILE A 201 12.03 15.51 -15.35
N LEU A 202 13.02 15.57 -16.23
CA LEU A 202 14.40 15.94 -15.91
C LEU A 202 14.85 17.14 -16.77
N SER A 203 15.45 18.16 -16.16
CA SER A 203 16.13 19.25 -16.88
C SER A 203 17.60 19.35 -16.48
N ASP A 204 18.51 19.29 -17.47
CA ASP A 204 19.96 19.33 -17.29
C ASP A 204 20.68 20.10 -18.43
N GLY A 205 20.59 21.44 -18.41
CA GLY A 205 21.13 22.31 -19.47
C GLY A 205 22.65 22.46 -19.48
N GLY A 206 23.32 22.26 -18.34
CA GLY A 206 24.74 22.50 -18.16
C GLY A 206 25.07 23.98 -17.91
N GLY A 207 26.22 24.25 -17.26
CA GLY A 207 26.55 25.60 -16.78
C GLY A 207 26.77 26.66 -17.88
N ALA A 208 27.32 26.27 -19.03
CA ALA A 208 27.59 27.19 -20.14
C ALA A 208 26.33 27.53 -20.98
N ASN A 209 25.42 26.56 -21.14
CA ASN A 209 24.24 26.67 -21.98
C ASN A 209 22.99 26.26 -21.19
N PRO A 210 22.56 27.06 -20.21
CA PRO A 210 21.51 26.66 -19.29
C PRO A 210 20.15 26.52 -19.98
N ASN A 211 19.35 25.56 -19.51
CA ASN A 211 17.95 25.46 -19.85
C ASN A 211 17.17 26.55 -19.12
N ASP A 212 16.20 27.17 -19.79
CA ASP A 212 15.64 28.41 -19.28
C ASP A 212 14.18 28.66 -19.63
N ASN A 213 13.44 29.33 -18.76
CA ASN A 213 12.02 29.63 -18.96
C ASN A 213 11.18 28.37 -19.22
N ILE A 214 11.40 27.33 -18.41
CA ILE A 214 10.69 26.05 -18.51
C ILE A 214 9.38 26.14 -17.74
N THR A 215 8.28 25.66 -18.32
CA THR A 215 6.97 25.59 -17.65
C THR A 215 6.53 24.14 -17.52
N VAL A 216 6.26 23.71 -16.29
CA VAL A 216 5.66 22.42 -15.95
C VAL A 216 4.38 22.71 -15.19
N SER A 217 3.22 22.55 -15.84
CA SER A 217 1.96 22.97 -15.23
C SER A 217 0.76 22.08 -15.53
N GLY A 218 -0.12 21.91 -14.55
CA GLY A 218 -1.35 21.13 -14.71
C GLY A 218 -1.12 19.62 -14.88
N ASN A 219 0.10 19.11 -14.71
CA ASN A 219 0.38 17.70 -14.96
C ASN A 219 -0.01 16.84 -13.76
N VAL A 220 -0.40 15.59 -14.04
CA VAL A 220 -0.68 14.55 -13.06
C VAL A 220 0.47 13.55 -13.06
N PHE A 221 1.08 13.31 -11.91
CA PHE A 221 2.15 12.33 -11.73
C PHE A 221 1.60 11.17 -10.90
N ALA A 222 1.37 10.03 -11.54
CA ALA A 222 0.87 8.82 -10.91
C ALA A 222 2.01 7.78 -10.79
N GLY A 223 2.50 7.55 -9.58
CA GLY A 223 3.38 6.42 -9.29
C GLY A 223 4.87 6.65 -9.51
N ALA A 224 5.33 7.90 -9.56
CA ALA A 224 6.76 8.21 -9.67
C ALA A 224 7.58 7.52 -8.56
N SER A 225 8.66 6.84 -8.94
CA SER A 225 9.58 6.12 -8.04
C SER A 225 10.95 6.79 -7.87
N GLY A 226 11.11 8.00 -8.41
CA GLY A 226 12.27 8.85 -8.18
C GLY A 226 11.79 10.27 -7.98
N TYR A 227 11.94 11.09 -9.02
CA TYR A 227 11.56 12.50 -9.01
C TYR A 227 10.36 12.74 -9.93
N SER A 228 9.33 13.46 -9.47
CA SER A 228 8.28 13.94 -10.37
C SER A 228 8.82 15.04 -11.28
N PHE A 229 9.55 15.98 -10.67
CA PHE A 229 10.34 16.96 -11.41
C PHE A 229 11.72 17.11 -10.79
N LYS A 230 12.76 16.95 -11.60
CA LYS A 230 14.14 17.26 -11.23
C LYS A 230 14.72 18.32 -12.15
N ALA A 231 15.10 19.45 -11.58
CA ALA A 231 16.01 20.40 -12.21
C ALA A 231 17.41 20.22 -11.63
N ALA A 232 18.35 19.84 -12.49
CA ALA A 232 19.75 19.74 -12.19
C ALA A 232 20.50 21.00 -12.69
N THR A 233 21.83 20.98 -12.55
CA THR A 233 22.73 22.10 -12.85
C THR A 233 22.45 22.74 -14.21
N GLY A 234 22.33 24.07 -14.19
CA GLY A 234 22.11 24.86 -15.40
C GLY A 234 20.63 24.88 -15.83
N THR A 235 19.70 24.92 -14.88
CA THR A 235 18.28 25.18 -15.13
C THR A 235 17.87 26.49 -14.45
N GLY A 236 17.15 27.37 -15.15
CA GLY A 236 16.74 28.69 -14.65
C GLY A 236 15.34 29.10 -15.08
N ARG A 237 14.79 30.10 -14.38
CA ARG A 237 13.46 30.71 -14.62
C ARG A 237 12.37 29.66 -14.84
N THR A 238 12.29 28.70 -13.92
CA THR A 238 11.34 27.58 -14.04
C THR A 238 10.03 27.90 -13.33
N ILE A 239 8.91 27.57 -13.95
CA ILE A 239 7.57 27.60 -13.36
C ILE A 239 7.09 26.16 -13.19
N ILE A 240 6.77 25.77 -11.95
CA ILE A 240 6.20 24.49 -11.58
C ILE A 240 4.88 24.78 -10.89
N ASP A 241 3.78 24.66 -11.63
CA ASP A 241 2.51 25.23 -11.18
C ASP A 241 1.30 24.31 -11.37
N SER A 242 0.45 24.19 -10.36
CA SER A 242 -0.82 23.45 -10.46
C SER A 242 -0.66 21.98 -10.82
N ASN A 243 0.45 21.33 -10.43
CA ASN A 243 0.66 19.91 -10.69
C ASN A 243 0.14 19.05 -9.53
N ARG A 244 -0.41 17.87 -9.86
CA ARG A 244 -0.83 16.86 -8.89
C ARG A 244 0.15 15.69 -8.85
N ILE A 245 0.82 15.51 -7.73
CA ILE A 245 1.84 14.48 -7.55
C ILE A 245 1.35 13.44 -6.55
N GLN A 246 1.22 12.20 -6.99
CA GLN A 246 0.90 11.04 -6.17
C GLN A 246 2.07 10.06 -6.18
N VAL A 247 2.66 9.83 -4.99
CA VAL A 247 3.83 8.97 -4.85
C VAL A 247 3.44 7.55 -4.42
N SER A 248 3.56 6.66 -5.41
CA SER A 248 3.26 5.22 -5.44
C SER A 248 4.21 4.22 -4.79
N SER A 249 5.49 4.58 -4.73
CA SER A 249 6.56 3.58 -4.90
C SER A 249 7.60 3.62 -3.77
N GLN A 250 8.28 2.48 -3.57
CA GLN A 250 9.28 2.23 -2.53
C GLN A 250 10.68 2.85 -2.77
N VAL A 251 10.99 3.31 -3.99
CA VAL A 251 12.34 3.82 -4.32
C VAL A 251 12.38 5.36 -4.14
N ALA A 252 13.41 5.83 -3.43
CA ALA A 252 13.69 7.20 -2.95
C ALA A 252 12.86 8.39 -3.48
N THR A 253 12.18 9.15 -2.60
CA THR A 253 11.15 10.12 -3.05
C THR A 253 11.46 11.58 -2.70
N ASN A 254 12.00 12.25 -3.72
CA ASN A 254 12.17 13.69 -3.79
C ASN A 254 11.20 14.21 -4.86
N CYS A 255 10.03 14.73 -4.47
CA CYS A 255 8.94 14.97 -5.42
C CYS A 255 9.29 16.08 -6.42
N ILE A 256 9.52 17.28 -5.90
CA ILE A 256 10.04 18.41 -6.66
C ILE A 256 11.46 18.68 -6.15
N TRP A 257 12.46 18.43 -6.99
CA TRP A 257 13.86 18.67 -6.66
C TRP A 257 14.47 19.71 -7.58
N TYR A 258 14.93 20.79 -6.98
CA TYR A 258 15.51 21.92 -7.70
C TYR A 258 16.91 22.17 -7.12
N GLU A 259 17.98 21.71 -7.79
CA GLU A 259 19.39 21.90 -7.36
C GLU A 259 20.26 22.67 -8.37
N ASN A 260 21.24 23.45 -7.88
CA ASN A 260 22.32 24.09 -8.67
C ASN A 260 21.86 25.11 -9.74
N HIS A 261 21.43 26.30 -9.29
CA HIS A 261 20.70 27.27 -10.12
C HIS A 261 21.49 28.49 -10.60
N ARG A 262 20.88 29.20 -11.56
CA ARG A 262 21.36 30.52 -12.02
C ARG A 262 20.43 31.69 -11.68
N ASP A 263 19.13 31.46 -11.46
CA ASP A 263 18.13 32.55 -11.40
C ASP A 263 16.89 32.16 -10.56
N THR A 264 15.71 32.05 -11.16
CA THR A 264 14.41 31.99 -10.45
C THR A 264 13.71 30.63 -10.57
N ALA A 265 13.03 30.19 -9.50
CA ALA A 265 12.01 29.14 -9.53
C ALA A 265 10.70 29.61 -8.89
N ILE A 266 9.58 29.40 -9.57
CA ILE A 266 8.23 29.67 -9.06
C ILE A 266 7.53 28.32 -8.94
N ILE A 267 7.31 27.88 -7.70
CA ILE A 267 6.69 26.61 -7.34
C ILE A 267 5.37 26.92 -6.65
N THR A 268 4.26 26.82 -7.37
CA THR A 268 2.96 27.28 -6.86
C THR A 268 1.82 26.32 -7.10
N ARG A 269 0.86 26.26 -6.17
CA ARG A 269 -0.40 25.51 -6.36
C ARG A 269 -0.23 24.01 -6.64
N ASN A 270 0.90 23.41 -6.29
CA ASN A 270 1.10 21.98 -6.48
C ASN A 270 0.52 21.21 -5.29
N THR A 271 -0.15 20.09 -5.56
CA THR A 271 -0.60 19.14 -4.52
C THR A 271 0.31 17.91 -4.55
N ILE A 272 1.00 17.61 -3.46
CA ILE A 272 1.92 16.49 -3.32
C ILE A 272 1.39 15.56 -2.23
N ASN A 273 1.07 14.32 -2.60
CA ASN A 273 0.64 13.28 -1.67
C ASN A 273 1.61 12.11 -1.66
N ILE A 274 2.12 11.78 -0.47
CA ILE A 274 3.15 10.79 -0.21
C ILE A 274 2.56 9.67 0.65
N GLY A 275 2.22 8.53 0.02
CA GLY A 275 1.32 7.53 0.61
C GLY A 275 1.87 6.11 0.86
N ASN A 276 3.14 5.78 0.56
CA ASN A 276 3.65 4.40 0.66
C ASN A 276 4.78 4.18 1.68
N THR A 277 4.92 2.93 2.11
CA THR A 277 5.98 2.45 2.99
C THR A 277 7.36 2.56 2.33
N PHE A 278 8.27 3.31 2.93
CA PHE A 278 9.59 3.62 2.35
C PHE A 278 10.71 2.70 2.82
N ASP A 279 11.74 2.56 1.98
CA ASP A 279 13.02 1.92 2.33
C ASP A 279 13.67 2.65 3.51
N PRO A 280 14.20 1.91 4.49
CA PRO A 280 14.80 2.47 5.68
C PRO A 280 15.91 3.52 5.48
N ASN A 281 16.62 3.56 4.35
CA ASN A 281 17.81 4.43 4.21
C ASN A 281 17.56 5.76 3.48
N THR A 282 16.32 6.25 3.38
CA THR A 282 15.97 7.32 2.44
C THR A 282 15.51 8.63 3.08
N GLU A 283 16.00 9.77 2.57
CA GLU A 283 15.40 11.09 2.75
C GLU A 283 14.11 11.20 1.91
N ILE A 284 13.05 11.77 2.49
CA ILE A 284 11.79 12.02 1.78
C ILE A 284 11.53 13.52 1.80
N LYS A 285 11.39 14.12 0.61
CA LYS A 285 11.20 15.56 0.46
C LYS A 285 10.01 15.85 -0.45
N GLY A 286 9.10 16.68 0.03
CA GLY A 286 8.03 17.24 -0.81
C GLY A 286 8.62 18.18 -1.85
N ILE A 287 9.14 19.32 -1.40
CA ILE A 287 9.77 20.34 -2.23
C ILE A 287 11.18 20.59 -1.69
N TYR A 288 12.19 20.31 -2.51
CA TYR A 288 13.59 20.62 -2.22
C TYR A 288 14.09 21.70 -3.16
N PHE A 289 14.59 22.79 -2.58
CA PHE A 289 15.23 23.87 -3.31
C PHE A 289 16.62 24.12 -2.76
N ALA A 290 17.65 23.99 -3.59
CA ALA A 290 19.01 24.22 -3.16
C ALA A 290 19.88 25.02 -4.12
N ASN A 291 20.67 25.94 -3.54
CA ASN A 291 21.63 26.75 -4.29
C ASN A 291 23.09 26.47 -3.89
N THR A 292 23.72 25.59 -4.66
CA THR A 292 25.14 25.26 -4.58
C THR A 292 25.95 25.81 -5.77
N ALA A 293 25.31 26.57 -6.66
CA ALA A 293 25.95 27.23 -7.79
C ALA A 293 26.33 28.69 -7.43
N GLY A 294 27.44 29.21 -7.97
CA GLY A 294 28.02 30.50 -7.58
C GLY A 294 27.22 31.78 -7.89
N ASN A 295 25.91 31.69 -8.17
CA ASN A 295 25.03 32.83 -8.47
C ASN A 295 23.95 32.99 -7.39
N ALA A 296 23.37 34.18 -7.25
CA ALA A 296 22.20 34.37 -6.39
C ALA A 296 20.96 33.71 -7.01
N ALA A 297 20.17 33.01 -6.18
CA ALA A 297 18.94 32.34 -6.62
C ALA A 297 17.70 32.90 -5.95
N TYR A 298 16.56 32.88 -6.65
CA TYR A 298 15.25 33.27 -6.12
C TYR A 298 14.27 32.09 -6.17
N ALA A 299 13.61 31.80 -5.06
CA ALA A 299 12.54 30.82 -4.97
C ALA A 299 11.26 31.50 -4.48
N ARG A 300 10.15 31.30 -5.20
CA ARG A 300 8.81 31.55 -4.69
C ARG A 300 8.09 30.22 -4.55
N ILE A 301 7.81 29.83 -3.31
CA ILE A 301 7.12 28.60 -2.95
C ILE A 301 5.81 28.99 -2.28
N ALA A 302 4.69 28.95 -3.01
CA ALA A 302 3.43 29.43 -2.46
C ALA A 302 2.18 28.65 -2.88
N ASN A 303 1.17 28.62 -2.00
CA ASN A 303 -0.08 27.87 -2.22
C ASN A 303 0.14 26.38 -2.51
N ASN A 304 1.23 25.77 -2.06
CA ASN A 304 1.43 24.33 -2.25
C ASN A 304 0.84 23.54 -1.09
N ILE A 305 0.33 22.36 -1.42
CA ILE A 305 -0.16 21.36 -0.46
C ILE A 305 0.82 20.19 -0.47
N VAL A 306 1.34 19.84 0.71
CA VAL A 306 2.19 18.65 0.89
C VAL A 306 1.58 17.79 2.00
N ALA A 307 0.97 16.68 1.62
CA ALA A 307 0.41 15.68 2.51
C ALA A 307 1.31 14.44 2.52
N ASN A 308 1.76 14.03 3.71
CA ASN A 308 2.46 12.76 3.88
C ASN A 308 1.70 11.90 4.89
N THR A 309 1.08 10.83 4.39
CA THR A 309 0.23 9.92 5.16
C THR A 309 0.89 8.56 5.38
N ALA A 310 2.07 8.34 4.81
CA ALA A 310 2.77 7.06 4.84
C ALA A 310 3.32 6.67 6.23
N HIS A 311 3.26 5.37 6.54
CA HIS A 311 4.09 4.75 7.58
C HIS A 311 5.53 4.63 7.09
N ILE A 312 6.51 5.00 7.92
CA ILE A 312 7.92 5.05 7.49
C ILE A 312 8.77 4.14 8.36
N PHE A 313 9.49 3.23 7.70
CA PHE A 313 10.61 2.50 8.27
C PHE A 313 11.88 3.31 7.98
N MET A 314 12.76 3.49 8.97
CA MET A 314 14.03 4.21 8.83
C MET A 314 15.15 3.35 9.46
N SER A 315 16.28 3.15 8.79
CA SER A 315 17.54 2.57 9.30
C SER A 315 18.71 3.40 8.80
N SER A 316 19.69 3.69 9.65
CA SER A 316 20.99 4.23 9.23
C SER A 316 22.08 3.65 10.12
N SER A 317 23.24 3.36 9.55
CA SER A 317 24.46 3.03 10.27
C SER A 317 25.06 4.30 10.91
N GLY A 318 24.84 4.48 12.22
CA GLY A 318 25.66 5.23 13.18
C GLY A 318 26.06 6.67 12.87
N GLY A 319 25.58 7.64 13.66
CA GLY A 319 26.14 9.00 13.69
C GLY A 319 25.46 9.96 14.66
N SER A 320 26.24 10.87 15.25
CA SER A 320 25.93 11.82 16.35
C SER A 320 24.82 12.85 16.07
N LEU A 321 24.33 13.46 17.15
CA LEU A 321 23.11 14.27 17.37
C LEU A 321 22.77 15.39 16.35
N PHE A 322 23.67 15.79 15.45
CA PHE A 322 23.37 16.83 14.43
C PHE A 322 24.23 16.69 13.16
N VAL A 323 24.65 15.47 12.81
CA VAL A 323 25.47 15.25 11.60
C VAL A 323 24.65 14.56 10.52
N ASP A 324 24.75 15.14 9.33
CA ASP A 324 23.97 15.04 8.09
C ASP A 324 23.85 13.66 7.42
N SER A 325 23.71 12.58 8.19
CA SER A 325 23.66 11.20 7.68
C SER A 325 22.51 10.36 8.23
N SER A 326 21.45 11.01 8.73
CA SER A 326 20.25 10.35 9.28
C SER A 326 19.10 10.42 8.29
N ALA A 327 18.28 9.38 8.18
CA ALA A 327 17.05 9.43 7.40
C ALA A 327 16.05 10.44 8.05
N TYR A 328 15.47 11.35 7.26
CA TYR A 328 14.46 12.32 7.71
C TYR A 328 13.37 12.57 6.67
N VAL A 329 12.29 13.23 7.09
CA VAL A 329 11.20 13.68 6.20
C VAL A 329 11.05 15.19 6.27
N SER A 330 11.08 15.84 5.11
CA SER A 330 10.80 17.28 4.98
C SER A 330 9.62 17.56 4.05
N GLY A 331 8.79 18.54 4.42
CA GLY A 331 7.75 19.06 3.53
C GLY A 331 8.32 19.99 2.47
N ILE A 332 8.89 21.10 2.93
CA ILE A 332 9.73 22.04 2.17
C ILE A 332 11.12 22.05 2.79
N GLU A 333 12.15 21.99 1.95
CA GLU A 333 13.53 22.09 2.36
C GLU A 333 14.30 23.10 1.51
N ILE A 334 15.04 23.98 2.19
CA ILE A 334 15.93 24.96 1.58
C ILE A 334 17.38 24.71 2.05
N ALA A 335 18.31 24.48 1.12
CA ALA A 335 19.69 24.09 1.42
C ALA A 335 20.74 24.65 0.43
N GLY A 336 22.00 24.84 0.86
CA GLY A 336 22.98 25.50 -0.01
C GLY A 336 24.13 26.22 0.69
N THR A 337 24.99 26.80 -0.15
CA THR A 337 26.17 27.58 0.27
C THR A 337 26.24 28.95 -0.40
N ASN A 338 25.39 29.22 -1.40
CA ASN A 338 25.32 30.49 -2.12
C ASN A 338 24.06 31.28 -1.74
N PRO A 339 24.02 32.60 -1.98
CA PRO A 339 22.89 33.43 -1.57
C PRO A 339 21.56 32.96 -2.20
N ILE A 340 20.53 32.85 -1.36
CA ILE A 340 19.15 32.53 -1.77
C ILE A 340 18.22 33.60 -1.23
N LYS A 341 17.31 34.09 -2.08
CA LYS A 341 16.09 34.74 -1.63
C LYS A 341 14.94 33.75 -1.76
N ALA A 342 14.35 33.34 -0.65
CA ALA A 342 13.22 32.40 -0.63
C ALA A 342 11.97 33.08 -0.05
N ASP A 343 10.92 33.12 -0.85
CA ASP A 343 9.58 33.59 -0.48
C ASP A 343 8.67 32.37 -0.30
N ILE A 344 8.33 32.04 0.95
CA ILE A 344 7.56 30.84 1.34
C ILE A 344 6.24 31.30 1.96
N TYR A 345 5.17 31.27 1.17
CA TYR A 345 3.89 31.86 1.58
C TYR A 345 2.72 30.92 1.39
N PHE A 346 1.77 30.90 2.33
CA PHE A 346 0.49 30.23 2.13
C PHE A 346 0.65 28.75 1.73
N ASN A 347 1.64 28.02 2.23
CA ASN A 347 1.72 26.58 1.99
C ASN A 347 1.01 25.84 3.12
N THR A 348 0.36 24.72 2.81
CA THR A 348 -0.19 23.79 3.80
C THR A 348 0.61 22.50 3.75
N ILE A 349 1.31 22.19 4.84
CA ILE A 349 2.13 20.98 4.94
C ILE A 349 1.65 20.17 6.13
N ARG A 350 1.33 18.91 5.88
CA ARG A 350 0.77 17.99 6.85
C ARG A 350 1.53 16.67 6.83
N LEU A 351 2.28 16.38 7.90
CA LEU A 351 3.02 15.13 8.09
C LEU A 351 2.33 14.27 9.15
N PHE A 352 1.89 13.07 8.76
CA PHE A 352 1.16 12.08 9.58
C PHE A 352 1.76 10.67 9.40
N GLY A 353 1.25 9.72 10.16
CA GLY A 353 1.70 8.32 10.16
C GLY A 353 2.62 8.01 11.33
N SER A 354 3.05 6.76 11.44
CA SER A 354 4.03 6.36 12.45
C SER A 354 5.43 6.21 11.85
N THR A 355 6.42 6.50 12.68
CA THR A 355 7.82 6.17 12.46
C THR A 355 8.11 4.91 13.26
N THR A 356 8.40 3.79 12.60
CA THR A 356 8.58 2.47 13.26
C THR A 356 10.05 2.12 13.49
N ASN A 357 10.93 3.11 13.55
CA ASN A 357 12.38 2.91 13.56
C ASN A 357 12.94 2.43 14.93
N SER A 358 14.12 1.81 14.89
CA SER A 358 15.00 1.55 16.03
C SER A 358 16.13 2.59 16.15
N LEU A 359 16.05 3.69 15.38
CA LEU A 359 17.14 4.66 15.23
C LEU A 359 17.08 5.76 16.28
N SER A 360 18.26 6.20 16.69
CA SER A 360 18.42 7.42 17.46
C SER A 360 18.44 8.66 16.57
N ASN A 361 17.75 9.72 16.97
CA ASN A 361 17.79 11.07 16.37
C ASN A 361 17.17 11.27 14.97
N ALA A 362 16.32 10.34 14.49
CA ALA A 362 15.55 10.61 13.28
C ALA A 362 14.61 11.81 13.47
N PHE A 363 14.38 12.61 12.43
CA PHE A 363 13.45 13.73 12.54
C PHE A 363 12.50 13.87 11.35
N THR A 364 11.39 14.55 11.60
CA THR A 364 10.40 14.92 10.59
C THR A 364 10.02 16.37 10.78
N VAL A 365 9.86 17.09 9.67
CA VAL A 365 9.67 18.54 9.74
C VAL A 365 8.95 19.10 8.50
N PRO A 366 7.84 19.84 8.66
CA PRO A 366 7.20 20.55 7.57
C PRO A 366 8.12 21.53 6.82
N LEU A 367 8.87 22.37 7.53
CA LEU A 367 9.84 23.29 6.92
C LEU A 367 11.24 23.11 7.53
N TYR A 368 12.20 22.74 6.67
CA TYR A 368 13.61 22.63 7.03
C TYR A 368 14.46 23.65 6.27
N ARG A 369 15.26 24.43 7.01
CA ARG A 369 16.32 25.26 6.43
C ARG A 369 17.66 24.80 6.97
N LYS A 370 18.63 24.60 6.08
CA LYS A 370 19.98 24.10 6.41
C LYS A 370 21.06 24.80 5.59
N GLU A 371 21.23 26.09 5.83
CA GLU A 371 21.95 27.01 4.91
C GLU A 371 23.11 27.71 5.60
N SER A 372 24.23 27.90 4.90
CA SER A 372 25.43 28.51 5.49
C SER A 372 25.70 29.96 5.06
N ASN A 373 24.93 30.50 4.10
CA ASN A 373 25.22 31.81 3.54
C ASN A 373 24.50 32.97 4.26
N ILE A 374 25.26 33.92 4.80
CA ILE A 374 24.74 35.09 5.53
C ILE A 374 23.96 36.10 4.66
N ALA A 375 24.16 36.10 3.34
CA ALA A 375 23.47 37.02 2.43
C ALA A 375 22.09 36.50 1.99
N SER A 376 21.71 35.30 2.40
CA SER A 376 20.40 34.73 2.11
C SER A 376 19.28 35.44 2.88
N ILE A 377 18.11 35.55 2.25
CA ILE A 377 16.90 36.18 2.81
C ILE A 377 15.74 35.20 2.68
N TYR A 378 15.10 34.90 3.79
CA TYR A 378 13.96 33.99 3.85
C TYR A 378 12.74 34.76 4.35
N ASN A 379 11.72 34.91 3.50
CA ASN A 379 10.45 35.52 3.88
C ASN A 379 9.40 34.41 4.01
N ILE A 380 8.91 34.16 5.23
CA ILE A 380 8.09 32.99 5.55
C ILE A 380 6.84 33.47 6.28
N LYS A 381 5.67 33.46 5.60
CA LYS A 381 4.42 33.93 6.21
C LYS A 381 3.19 33.15 5.78
N ASN A 382 2.17 33.15 6.62
CA ASN A 382 0.86 32.56 6.34
C ASN A 382 0.92 31.07 5.99
N ASN A 383 1.89 30.31 6.46
CA ASN A 383 1.92 28.86 6.20
C ASN A 383 1.18 28.10 7.32
N ILE A 384 0.65 26.93 6.99
CA ILE A 384 0.17 25.94 7.96
C ILE A 384 1.17 24.79 7.99
N PHE A 385 1.80 24.58 9.14
CA PHE A 385 2.78 23.52 9.38
C PHE A 385 2.27 22.56 10.43
N ILE A 386 1.89 21.36 10.01
CA ILE A 386 1.33 20.33 10.87
C ILE A 386 2.23 19.11 10.86
N ASN A 387 2.62 18.66 12.04
CA ASN A 387 3.36 17.42 12.23
C ASN A 387 2.73 16.62 13.36
N LYS A 388 1.87 15.65 13.00
CA LYS A 388 1.26 14.70 13.94
C LYS A 388 1.86 13.30 13.81
N ARG A 389 3.10 13.18 13.34
CA ARG A 389 3.79 11.89 13.35
C ARG A 389 4.08 11.44 14.78
N ALA A 390 4.08 10.14 14.97
CA ALA A 390 4.36 9.48 16.25
C ALA A 390 5.35 8.32 16.07
N GLY A 391 5.97 7.87 17.16
CA GLY A 391 6.92 6.76 17.16
C GLY A 391 8.38 7.19 17.04
N GLY A 392 9.24 6.26 16.60
CA GLY A 392 10.69 6.43 16.52
C GLY A 392 11.44 5.96 17.77
N GLY A 393 12.73 5.70 17.59
CA GLY A 393 13.67 5.30 18.63
C GLY A 393 14.14 6.49 19.46
N ALA A 394 14.96 6.20 20.46
CA ALA A 394 15.40 7.17 21.46
C ALA A 394 16.00 8.43 20.82
N GLY A 395 15.45 9.60 21.12
CA GLY A 395 15.92 10.90 20.60
C GLY A 395 15.27 11.36 19.29
N SER A 396 14.33 10.60 18.72
CA SER A 396 13.56 11.03 17.54
C SER A 396 12.78 12.33 17.79
N LYS A 397 12.66 13.19 16.76
CA LYS A 397 12.01 14.51 16.85
C LYS A 397 10.93 14.70 15.77
N HIS A 398 9.77 15.19 16.18
CA HIS A 398 8.67 15.54 15.26
C HIS A 398 8.40 17.04 15.37
N LEU A 399 9.14 17.81 14.56
CA LEU A 399 9.15 19.28 14.59
C LEU A 399 8.14 19.84 13.58
N ASN A 400 7.62 21.04 13.80
CA ASN A 400 6.95 21.83 12.78
C ASN A 400 7.93 22.66 11.95
N LEU A 401 9.01 23.12 12.59
CA LEU A 401 9.98 24.02 12.02
C LEU A 401 11.39 23.65 12.49
N PHE A 402 12.33 23.58 11.55
CA PHE A 402 13.75 23.46 11.86
C PHE A 402 14.53 24.49 11.05
N MET A 403 15.01 25.53 11.73
CA MET A 403 15.81 26.59 11.14
C MET A 403 17.25 26.44 11.59
N ASN A 404 18.13 25.99 10.70
CA ASN A 404 19.55 25.82 10.99
C ASN A 404 20.41 26.61 10.00
N GLY A 405 21.22 27.53 10.54
CA GLY A 405 22.29 28.20 9.81
C GLY A 405 22.07 29.70 9.56
N ALA A 406 22.77 30.27 8.59
CA ALA A 406 22.94 31.72 8.44
C ALA A 406 21.90 32.41 7.54
N GLY A 407 21.86 33.75 7.59
CA GLY A 407 21.00 34.58 6.75
C GLY A 407 19.90 35.31 7.53
N THR A 408 19.20 36.21 6.84
CA THR A 408 18.08 36.97 7.42
C THR A 408 16.79 36.18 7.27
N VAL A 409 16.13 35.91 8.40
CA VAL A 409 14.85 35.18 8.42
C VAL A 409 13.73 36.12 8.86
N ASN A 410 12.88 36.50 7.91
CA ASN A 410 11.66 37.28 8.12
C ASN A 410 10.47 36.32 8.21
N ILE A 411 10.28 35.73 9.38
CA ILE A 411 9.23 34.74 9.64
C ILE A 411 8.17 35.30 10.59
N ASP A 412 6.88 35.18 10.25
CA ASP A 412 5.73 35.57 11.09
C ASP A 412 4.40 35.07 10.51
N TYR A 413 3.29 35.12 11.26
CA TYR A 413 1.94 34.74 10.82
C TYR A 413 1.79 33.29 10.32
N ASN A 414 2.56 32.34 10.85
CA ASN A 414 2.42 30.92 10.54
C ASN A 414 1.55 30.20 11.58
N THR A 415 0.95 29.07 11.21
CA THR A 415 0.18 28.22 12.12
C THR A 415 0.91 26.90 12.36
N TYR A 416 1.00 26.52 13.64
CA TYR A 416 1.74 25.35 14.11
C TYR A 416 0.85 24.35 14.84
N GLU A 417 0.91 23.09 14.45
CA GLU A 417 0.22 21.99 15.15
C GLU A 417 1.16 20.77 15.26
N SER A 418 1.55 20.40 16.48
CA SER A 418 2.48 19.29 16.74
C SER A 418 1.86 18.19 17.61
N ALA A 419 2.30 16.96 17.42
CA ALA A 419 2.17 15.88 18.40
C ALA A 419 3.47 15.57 19.16
N GLY A 420 4.60 16.20 18.78
CA GLY A 420 5.93 15.96 19.35
C GLY A 420 6.20 16.73 20.64
N THR A 421 7.18 16.28 21.42
CA THR A 421 7.65 16.95 22.65
C THR A 421 8.44 18.23 22.37
N ASP A 422 9.14 18.29 21.24
CA ASP A 422 9.74 19.51 20.70
C ASP A 422 8.95 19.94 19.45
N MET A 423 8.54 21.20 19.39
CA MET A 423 7.78 21.75 18.26
C MET A 423 8.69 22.46 17.26
N ILE A 424 9.67 23.22 17.75
CA ILE A 424 10.50 24.08 16.91
C ILE A 424 11.97 23.91 17.31
N ALA A 425 12.84 23.76 16.33
CA ALA A 425 14.29 23.85 16.50
C ALA A 425 14.81 25.09 15.77
N TRP A 426 15.62 25.87 16.48
CA TRP A 426 16.26 27.07 15.95
C TRP A 426 17.74 27.04 16.32
N ASP A 427 18.58 26.79 15.31
CA ASP A 427 20.00 26.51 15.46
C ASP A 427 20.25 25.44 16.54
N ALA A 428 20.97 25.77 17.61
CA ALA A 428 21.24 24.86 18.73
C ALA A 428 20.11 24.80 19.78
N SER A 429 19.07 25.63 19.65
CA SER A 429 17.97 25.72 20.61
C SER A 429 16.76 24.90 20.17
N SER A 430 16.02 24.36 21.14
CA SER A 430 14.75 23.66 20.91
C SER A 430 13.67 24.23 21.82
N TYR A 431 12.44 24.26 21.30
CA TYR A 431 11.27 24.79 21.97
C TYR A 431 10.14 23.77 21.93
N SER A 432 9.65 23.39 23.11
CA SER A 432 8.55 22.45 23.28
C SER A 432 7.16 23.07 23.13
N SER A 433 7.07 24.40 23.04
CA SER A 433 5.81 25.11 22.81
C SER A 433 6.03 26.41 22.03
N LEU A 434 4.97 26.85 21.34
CA LEU A 434 4.96 28.15 20.67
C LEU A 434 5.12 29.32 21.66
N VAL A 435 4.63 29.18 22.90
CA VAL A 435 4.79 30.20 23.94
C VAL A 435 6.27 30.41 24.28
N ALA A 436 7.02 29.32 24.48
CA ALA A 436 8.46 29.40 24.74
C ALA A 436 9.23 29.97 23.55
N TYR A 437 8.84 29.60 22.32
CA TYR A 437 9.44 30.13 21.11
C TYR A 437 9.21 31.65 20.95
N LYS A 438 8.00 32.13 21.22
CA LYS A 438 7.68 33.56 21.21
C LYS A 438 8.41 34.35 22.30
N ALA A 439 8.57 33.77 23.49
CA ALA A 439 9.32 34.39 24.58
C ALA A 439 10.80 34.63 24.21
N ALA A 440 11.35 33.86 23.29
CA ALA A 440 12.67 34.08 22.68
C ALA A 440 12.66 35.13 21.54
N SER A 441 11.62 35.97 21.46
CA SER A 441 11.47 37.07 20.49
C SER A 441 11.33 36.62 19.03
N HIS A 442 10.72 35.45 18.80
CA HIS A 442 10.36 34.97 17.46
C HIS A 442 8.85 35.07 17.19
N GLU A 443 8.47 35.35 15.93
CA GLU A 443 7.11 35.20 15.40
C GLU A 443 5.94 35.65 16.31
N PRO A 444 5.81 36.96 16.61
CA PRO A 444 4.80 37.44 17.56
C PRO A 444 3.35 37.13 17.11
N ASN A 445 3.09 37.04 15.81
CA ASN A 445 1.74 36.88 15.24
C ASN A 445 1.44 35.45 14.74
N SER A 446 2.35 34.50 14.94
CA SER A 446 2.08 33.09 14.62
C SER A 446 1.24 32.42 15.70
N ASP A 447 0.42 31.43 15.37
CA ASP A 447 -0.47 30.76 16.34
C ASP A 447 -0.30 29.25 16.36
N SER A 448 -0.69 28.64 17.47
CA SER A 448 -0.88 27.20 17.54
C SER A 448 -2.37 26.91 17.58
N ALA A 449 -2.85 26.13 16.62
CA ALA A 449 -4.27 25.84 16.44
C ALA A 449 -4.45 24.45 15.84
N GLU A 450 -5.52 23.78 16.24
CA GLU A 450 -5.99 22.59 15.53
C GLU A 450 -6.51 23.00 14.15
N VAL A 451 -6.03 22.33 13.09
CA VAL A 451 -6.51 22.56 11.73
C VAL A 451 -7.22 21.32 11.20
N LYS A 452 -8.47 21.50 10.77
CA LYS A 452 -9.31 20.44 10.20
C LYS A 452 -9.41 20.62 8.70
N PHE A 453 -9.34 19.51 7.98
CA PHE A 453 -9.39 19.47 6.51
C PHE A 453 -10.49 18.53 6.05
N MET A 454 -11.01 18.75 4.85
CA MET A 454 -12.02 17.86 4.26
C MET A 454 -11.47 16.45 4.05
N SER A 455 -10.20 16.30 3.62
CA SER A 455 -9.56 14.98 3.52
C SER A 455 -8.08 15.03 3.90
N ARG A 456 -7.49 13.86 4.15
CA ARG A 456 -6.06 13.72 4.49
C ARG A 456 -5.11 14.03 3.32
N GLU A 457 -5.62 14.03 2.09
CA GLU A 457 -4.79 14.18 0.87
C GLU A 457 -4.94 15.55 0.22
N SER A 458 -6.17 16.05 0.12
CA SER A 458 -6.46 17.32 -0.58
C SER A 458 -6.15 18.55 0.27
N LEU A 459 -6.25 18.42 1.59
CA LEU A 459 -6.00 19.48 2.59
C LEU A 459 -6.74 20.80 2.33
N HIS A 460 -7.91 20.77 1.68
CA HIS A 460 -8.85 21.89 1.72
C HIS A 460 -9.41 22.05 3.13
N LEU A 461 -9.58 23.29 3.58
CA LEU A 461 -10.04 23.60 4.93
C LEU A 461 -11.46 23.07 5.15
N ALA A 462 -11.67 22.40 6.27
CA ALA A 462 -13.00 21.94 6.65
C ALA A 462 -13.92 23.13 6.98
N PRO A 463 -15.24 23.01 6.79
CA PRO A 463 -16.18 24.08 7.14
C PRO A 463 -16.13 24.57 8.58
N SER A 464 -15.73 23.69 9.51
CA SER A 464 -15.52 24.05 10.91
C SER A 464 -14.40 25.08 11.13
N MET A 465 -13.54 25.31 10.13
CA MET A 465 -12.46 26.30 10.16
C MET A 465 -12.90 27.68 9.66
N ALA A 466 -14.15 27.84 9.22
CA ALA A 466 -14.69 29.11 8.75
C ALA A 466 -14.48 30.23 9.77
N MET A 467 -14.00 31.37 9.28
CA MET A 467 -13.59 32.57 10.03
C MET A 467 -12.77 32.32 11.32
N ASN A 468 -12.02 31.22 11.42
CA ASN A 468 -11.21 30.93 12.60
C ASN A 468 -10.07 31.98 12.75
N PRO A 469 -10.08 32.85 13.78
CA PRO A 469 -9.09 33.92 13.92
C PRO A 469 -7.64 33.42 14.02
N ALA A 470 -7.42 32.21 14.55
CA ALA A 470 -6.08 31.61 14.64
C ALA A 470 -5.52 31.18 13.28
N LEU A 471 -6.36 31.14 12.24
CA LEU A 471 -5.98 30.93 10.85
C LEU A 471 -5.97 32.23 10.04
N HIS A 472 -6.18 33.38 10.66
CA HIS A 472 -6.14 34.66 9.93
C HIS A 472 -4.69 35.03 9.60
N GLY A 473 -4.39 35.09 8.31
CA GLY A 473 -3.11 35.55 7.78
C GLY A 473 -3.10 37.03 7.43
N VAL A 474 -2.09 37.44 6.69
CA VAL A 474 -1.95 38.80 6.14
C VAL A 474 -1.90 38.77 4.61
N ALA A 475 -2.35 39.85 3.96
CA ALA A 475 -2.21 39.95 2.51
C ALA A 475 -0.74 39.94 2.09
N VAL A 476 -0.41 39.16 1.05
CA VAL A 476 0.92 39.14 0.43
C VAL A 476 0.82 39.63 -1.00
N ALA A 477 1.63 40.64 -1.34
CA ALA A 477 1.62 41.22 -2.68
C ALA A 477 1.92 40.16 -3.75
N GLY A 478 1.08 40.10 -4.78
CA GLY A 478 1.21 39.13 -5.88
C GLY A 478 0.61 37.75 -5.60
N ILE A 479 0.02 37.51 -4.42
CA ILE A 479 -0.67 36.26 -4.07
C ILE A 479 -2.08 36.59 -3.58
N GLY A 480 -2.92 37.05 -4.50
CA GLY A 480 -4.33 37.41 -4.22
C GLY A 480 -5.32 36.25 -4.36
N ARG A 481 -4.84 35.05 -4.74
CA ARG A 481 -5.65 33.86 -4.90
C ARG A 481 -5.00 32.64 -4.26
N ASP A 482 -5.79 31.65 -3.91
CA ASP A 482 -5.36 30.41 -3.27
C ASP A 482 -5.05 29.29 -4.29
N ILE A 483 -5.01 28.03 -3.83
CA ILE A 483 -4.73 26.87 -4.67
C ILE A 483 -5.80 26.64 -5.76
N ASP A 484 -7.06 26.92 -5.46
CA ASP A 484 -8.22 26.74 -6.35
C ASP A 484 -8.59 28.00 -7.12
N LEU A 485 -7.73 29.02 -7.10
CA LEU A 485 -7.95 30.33 -7.71
C LEU A 485 -9.06 31.16 -7.06
N GLN A 486 -9.47 30.87 -5.83
CA GLN A 486 -10.38 31.69 -5.05
C GLN A 486 -9.69 32.95 -4.56
N ALA A 487 -10.41 34.07 -4.50
CA ALA A 487 -9.85 35.35 -4.10
C ALA A 487 -9.67 35.42 -2.58
N ARG A 488 -8.47 35.82 -2.15
CA ARG A 488 -8.14 36.03 -0.73
C ARG A 488 -8.65 37.40 -0.28
N THR A 489 -9.87 37.44 0.26
CA THR A 489 -10.47 38.68 0.82
C THR A 489 -10.25 38.77 2.33
N TRP A 490 -10.26 37.62 3.00
CA TRP A 490 -9.86 37.43 4.39
C TRP A 490 -8.84 36.29 4.41
N PRO A 491 -7.54 36.59 4.21
CA PRO A 491 -6.57 35.56 3.85
C PRO A 491 -6.44 34.53 4.96
N TYR A 492 -6.80 33.28 4.67
CA TYR A 492 -6.48 32.16 5.53
C TYR A 492 -4.99 31.84 5.40
N ARG A 493 -4.34 31.56 6.53
CA ARG A 493 -3.03 30.88 6.52
C ARG A 493 -3.22 29.53 5.84
N GLY A 494 -2.21 29.09 5.09
CA GLY A 494 -2.24 27.88 4.28
C GLY A 494 -2.65 28.12 2.83
N ALA A 495 -2.64 27.03 2.06
CA ALA A 495 -2.79 27.03 0.61
C ALA A 495 -4.21 27.26 0.11
N ASP A 496 -5.20 27.12 0.98
CA ASP A 496 -6.62 27.09 0.64
C ASP A 496 -7.36 28.20 1.38
N GLU A 497 -8.29 28.86 0.70
CA GLU A 497 -9.32 29.66 1.34
C GLU A 497 -10.54 28.78 1.60
N TYR A 498 -11.19 29.02 2.74
CA TYR A 498 -12.47 28.37 2.98
C TYR A 498 -13.53 28.84 1.97
N ALA A 499 -14.11 27.90 1.21
CA ALA A 499 -15.21 28.20 0.30
C ALA A 499 -16.57 27.75 0.85
N VAL A 500 -17.56 28.62 0.70
CA VAL A 500 -18.95 28.34 1.08
C VAL A 500 -19.69 27.55 -0.01
N ALA A 501 -19.27 27.66 -1.27
CA ALA A 501 -19.96 27.06 -2.42
C ALA A 501 -19.24 25.79 -2.93
N CYS A 502 -20.02 24.77 -3.28
CA CYS A 502 -19.53 23.55 -3.90
C CYS A 502 -18.92 23.80 -5.28
N SER A 503 -17.76 23.19 -5.55
CA SER A 503 -17.26 22.95 -6.90
C SER A 503 -17.31 21.45 -7.23
N GLY A 504 -17.31 21.11 -8.52
CA GLY A 504 -17.23 19.71 -8.98
C GLY A 504 -18.54 18.89 -8.89
N THR A 505 -18.44 17.61 -9.20
CA THR A 505 -19.55 16.64 -9.19
C THR A 505 -19.41 15.73 -7.97
N LEU A 506 -20.50 15.56 -7.22
CA LEU A 506 -20.55 14.68 -6.04
C LEU A 506 -20.55 13.19 -6.44
N LYS A 507 -19.93 12.30 -5.64
CA LYS A 507 -19.60 10.92 -6.05
C LYS A 507 -19.81 9.83 -4.99
N GLY A 508 -20.12 10.13 -3.73
CA GLY A 508 -20.43 9.13 -2.68
C GLY A 508 -19.27 8.23 -2.23
N GLY A 509 -18.36 7.84 -3.14
CA GLY A 509 -17.20 7.00 -2.89
C GLY A 509 -17.53 5.52 -2.62
N THR A 510 -16.49 4.75 -2.28
CA THR A 510 -16.56 3.34 -1.87
C THR A 510 -15.96 3.20 -0.47
N ILE A 511 -16.68 2.53 0.44
CA ILE A 511 -16.19 2.31 1.80
C ILE A 511 -15.20 1.13 1.77
N ASN A 512 -13.99 1.38 2.29
CA ASN A 512 -12.96 0.40 2.54
C ASN A 512 -12.93 0.06 4.04
N PHE A 513 -12.99 -1.22 4.37
CA PHE A 513 -12.99 -1.72 5.74
C PHE A 513 -12.35 -3.11 5.80
N SER A 514 -11.70 -3.42 6.91
CA SER A 514 -11.14 -4.74 7.20
C SER A 514 -10.85 -4.81 8.71
N PRO A 515 -11.26 -5.87 9.42
CA PRO A 515 -12.08 -7.01 8.98
C PRO A 515 -13.59 -6.68 8.84
N ASP A 516 -14.36 -7.58 8.20
CA ASP A 516 -15.82 -7.42 8.00
C ASP A 516 -16.66 -7.62 9.28
N SER A 517 -16.02 -8.08 10.35
CA SER A 517 -16.60 -8.24 11.68
C SER A 517 -15.54 -7.97 12.74
N VAL A 518 -15.94 -7.31 13.83
CA VAL A 518 -15.04 -6.94 14.94
C VAL A 518 -15.46 -7.64 16.23
N CYS A 519 -14.57 -7.70 17.21
CA CYS A 519 -14.90 -8.25 18.51
C CYS A 519 -15.92 -7.37 19.26
N PRO A 520 -16.72 -7.92 20.19
CA PRO A 520 -17.61 -7.13 21.03
C PRO A 520 -16.83 -6.00 21.72
N ASN A 521 -17.34 -4.78 21.67
CA ASN A 521 -16.70 -3.56 22.20
C ASN A 521 -15.37 -3.18 21.55
N ALA A 522 -15.01 -3.79 20.41
CA ALA A 522 -13.88 -3.34 19.61
C ALA A 522 -14.22 -2.08 18.81
N THR A 523 -13.18 -1.33 18.47
CA THR A 523 -13.29 -0.15 17.60
C THR A 523 -13.23 -0.59 16.15
N ALA A 524 -14.33 -0.36 15.41
CA ALA A 524 -14.36 -0.43 13.96
C ALA A 524 -13.74 0.82 13.36
N VAL A 525 -12.91 0.65 12.32
CA VAL A 525 -12.34 1.76 11.54
C VAL A 525 -12.82 1.62 10.11
N LEU A 526 -13.58 2.62 9.64
CA LEU A 526 -14.11 2.69 8.28
C LEU A 526 -13.44 3.84 7.57
N GLN A 527 -13.06 3.65 6.31
CA GLN A 527 -12.46 4.70 5.48
C GLN A 527 -13.22 4.80 4.15
N ILE A 528 -13.44 6.01 3.66
CA ILE A 528 -14.00 6.22 2.31
C ILE A 528 -12.88 6.47 1.30
N ILE A 529 -13.01 5.89 0.12
CA ILE A 529 -12.13 6.15 -1.03
C ILE A 529 -12.94 6.55 -2.26
N GLY A 530 -12.38 7.42 -3.10
CA GLY A 530 -13.04 7.86 -4.35
C GLY A 530 -14.21 8.84 -4.16
N GLN A 531 -14.36 9.40 -2.96
CA GLN A 531 -15.29 10.47 -2.62
C GLN A 531 -14.93 11.81 -3.28
N SER A 532 -15.86 12.75 -3.26
CA SER A 532 -15.69 14.09 -3.82
C SER A 532 -14.75 14.94 -2.98
N ALA A 533 -13.57 15.26 -3.51
CA ALA A 533 -12.58 16.09 -2.84
C ALA A 533 -12.59 17.55 -3.33
N SER A 534 -13.76 18.07 -3.67
CA SER A 534 -13.92 19.42 -4.23
C SER A 534 -14.35 20.42 -3.15
N ASN A 535 -14.06 21.69 -3.37
CA ASN A 535 -14.30 22.73 -2.38
C ASN A 535 -15.79 22.87 -2.04
N GLY A 536 -16.12 23.22 -0.79
CA GLY A 536 -17.50 23.34 -0.28
C GLY A 536 -18.25 22.03 -0.06
N VAL A 537 -17.62 20.87 -0.30
CA VAL A 537 -18.19 19.55 0.02
C VAL A 537 -18.02 19.24 1.50
N VAL A 538 -19.07 18.72 2.12
CA VAL A 538 -19.09 18.29 3.52
C VAL A 538 -19.37 16.80 3.60
N TYR A 539 -18.66 16.15 4.52
CA TYR A 539 -18.76 14.72 4.76
C TYR A 539 -19.54 14.44 6.02
N GLN A 540 -20.29 13.35 6.00
CA GLN A 540 -20.98 12.86 7.19
C GLN A 540 -21.09 11.34 7.10
N TRP A 541 -20.51 10.64 8.09
CA TRP A 541 -20.79 9.22 8.27
C TRP A 541 -22.12 9.03 8.97
N GLN A 542 -22.87 8.05 8.50
CA GLN A 542 -24.14 7.70 9.08
C GLN A 542 -24.18 6.20 9.39
N SER A 543 -24.94 5.83 10.41
CA SER A 543 -25.14 4.44 10.79
C SER A 543 -26.60 4.13 11.10
N ARG A 544 -26.92 2.84 11.11
CA ARG A 544 -28.16 2.28 11.63
C ARG A 544 -27.94 0.84 12.11
N PRO A 545 -28.85 0.26 12.92
CA PRO A 545 -28.77 -1.17 13.24
C PRO A 545 -28.83 -2.03 11.96
N ALA A 546 -28.01 -3.08 11.89
CA ALA A 546 -27.95 -3.93 10.70
C ALA A 546 -29.31 -4.60 10.42
N GLY A 547 -29.74 -4.61 9.15
CA GLY A 547 -31.04 -5.14 8.74
C GLY A 547 -32.25 -4.29 9.15
N SER A 548 -32.05 -3.12 9.75
CA SER A 548 -33.14 -2.22 10.15
C SER A 548 -33.73 -1.49 8.95
N ALA A 549 -35.07 -1.34 8.95
CA ALA A 549 -35.78 -0.47 8.01
C ALA A 549 -35.73 1.02 8.40
N ALA A 550 -35.13 1.35 9.55
CA ALA A 550 -34.97 2.74 9.99
C ALA A 550 -34.02 3.53 9.07
N ASP A 551 -34.23 4.84 9.04
CA ASP A 551 -33.33 5.77 8.37
C ASP A 551 -31.95 5.79 9.02
N PHE A 552 -30.93 6.09 8.20
CA PHE A 552 -29.58 6.30 8.69
C PHE A 552 -29.49 7.59 9.52
N THR A 553 -28.82 7.48 10.67
CA THR A 553 -28.58 8.61 11.58
C THR A 553 -27.13 9.05 11.53
N ASP A 554 -26.88 10.36 11.64
CA ASP A 554 -25.54 10.93 11.66
C ASP A 554 -24.75 10.43 12.88
N ILE A 555 -23.52 9.96 12.65
CA ILE A 555 -22.56 9.70 13.72
C ILE A 555 -21.98 11.04 14.13
N ALA A 556 -22.17 11.42 15.39
CA ALA A 556 -21.76 12.73 15.90
C ALA A 556 -20.25 12.98 15.67
N GLY A 557 -19.92 14.08 14.98
CA GLY A 557 -18.54 14.49 14.70
C GLY A 557 -17.81 13.69 13.63
N ALA A 558 -18.46 12.68 13.02
CA ALA A 558 -17.86 11.86 11.98
C ALA A 558 -17.92 12.55 10.61
N THR A 559 -17.16 13.64 10.46
CA THR A 559 -17.12 14.48 9.26
C THR A 559 -15.81 14.36 8.49
N ASP A 560 -15.00 13.36 8.80
CA ASP A 560 -13.72 13.09 8.14
C ASP A 560 -13.89 12.01 7.04
N ASP A 561 -12.81 11.77 6.28
CA ASP A 561 -12.70 10.66 5.31
C ASP A 561 -12.61 9.27 5.96
N TYR A 562 -12.74 9.19 7.28
CA TYR A 562 -12.80 7.97 8.06
C TYR A 562 -13.68 8.18 9.29
N VAL A 563 -14.14 7.08 9.89
CA VAL A 563 -14.79 7.09 11.20
C VAL A 563 -14.27 5.94 12.05
N GLN A 564 -14.11 6.22 13.35
CA GLN A 564 -13.83 5.22 14.36
C GLN A 564 -15.03 5.14 15.30
N THR A 565 -15.59 3.94 15.48
CA THR A 565 -16.73 3.72 16.36
C THR A 565 -16.62 2.41 17.09
N VAL A 566 -17.06 2.37 18.34
CA VAL A 566 -17.15 1.12 19.11
C VAL A 566 -18.45 0.42 18.74
N LEU A 567 -18.37 -0.87 18.43
CA LEU A 567 -19.54 -1.68 18.09
C LEU A 567 -19.98 -2.54 19.27
N THR A 568 -21.25 -2.38 19.67
CA THR A 568 -21.92 -3.20 20.70
C THR A 568 -23.01 -4.10 20.12
N THR A 569 -23.52 -3.77 18.93
CA THR A 569 -24.43 -4.58 18.11
C THR A 569 -24.00 -4.53 16.64
N PRO A 570 -24.42 -5.48 15.78
CA PRO A 570 -24.21 -5.36 14.33
C PRO A 570 -24.82 -4.07 13.77
N MET A 571 -24.07 -3.34 12.94
CA MET A 571 -24.46 -2.04 12.41
C MET A 571 -24.21 -1.97 10.90
N GLU A 572 -25.04 -1.21 10.21
CA GLU A 572 -24.81 -0.78 8.84
C GLU A 572 -24.28 0.65 8.81
N PHE A 573 -23.40 0.93 7.85
CA PHE A 573 -22.79 2.24 7.65
C PHE A 573 -22.92 2.70 6.21
N ARG A 574 -23.08 4.01 6.04
CA ARG A 574 -22.90 4.67 4.75
C ARG A 574 -22.19 6.00 4.95
N PHE A 575 -21.53 6.44 3.89
CA PHE A 575 -20.92 7.75 3.81
C PHE A 575 -21.80 8.68 2.98
N LYS A 576 -21.87 9.94 3.39
CA LYS A 576 -22.60 11.01 2.71
C LYS A 576 -21.64 12.13 2.34
N ASP A 577 -21.60 12.50 1.06
CA ASP A 577 -21.05 13.78 0.60
C ASP A 577 -22.18 14.73 0.19
N SER A 578 -22.09 15.98 0.61
CA SER A 578 -23.12 16.99 0.32
C SER A 578 -22.52 18.39 0.23
N CYS A 579 -23.27 19.33 -0.31
CA CYS A 579 -22.82 20.71 -0.42
C CYS A 579 -23.17 21.54 0.81
N LEU A 580 -22.20 22.30 1.32
CA LEU A 580 -22.41 23.15 2.49
C LEU A 580 -23.47 24.22 2.26
N ALA A 581 -23.49 24.82 1.07
CA ALA A 581 -24.50 25.82 0.66
C ALA A 581 -25.91 25.22 0.47
N GLY A 582 -26.10 23.92 0.72
CA GLY A 582 -27.30 23.17 0.37
C GLY A 582 -27.21 22.55 -1.04
N GLY A 583 -27.90 21.43 -1.24
CA GLY A 583 -27.88 20.69 -2.50
C GLY A 583 -28.22 19.21 -2.31
N ALA A 584 -28.24 18.46 -3.43
CA ALA A 584 -28.40 17.02 -3.39
C ALA A 584 -27.19 16.39 -2.67
N ALA A 585 -27.45 15.41 -1.81
CA ALA A 585 -26.42 14.60 -1.20
C ALA A 585 -26.21 13.33 -2.04
N PHE A 586 -24.97 12.88 -2.14
CA PHE A 586 -24.64 11.58 -2.68
C PHE A 586 -24.19 10.67 -1.54
N TYR A 587 -24.39 9.37 -1.76
CA TYR A 587 -24.15 8.36 -0.75
C TYR A 587 -23.27 7.28 -1.34
N SER A 588 -22.39 6.73 -0.52
CA SER A 588 -21.74 5.46 -0.84
C SER A 588 -22.76 4.32 -0.84
N ASP A 589 -22.33 3.16 -1.35
CA ASP A 589 -22.99 1.91 -1.01
C ASP A 589 -23.02 1.70 0.52
N THR A 590 -24.03 0.98 0.99
CA THR A 590 -24.15 0.58 2.39
C THR A 590 -23.29 -0.64 2.66
N ILE A 591 -22.54 -0.61 3.75
CA ILE A 591 -21.79 -1.77 4.26
C ILE A 591 -22.39 -2.25 5.57
N SER A 592 -22.36 -3.55 5.82
CA SER A 592 -22.83 -4.18 7.06
C SER A 592 -21.63 -4.71 7.84
N MET A 593 -21.47 -4.27 9.08
CA MET A 593 -20.45 -4.76 10.00
C MET A 593 -21.06 -5.69 11.05
N GLY A 594 -20.54 -6.91 11.11
CA GLY A 594 -20.90 -7.88 12.13
C GLY A 594 -20.12 -7.72 13.44
N ILE A 595 -20.59 -8.41 14.48
CA ILE A 595 -19.85 -8.63 15.72
C ILE A 595 -19.60 -10.13 15.85
N TRP A 596 -18.34 -10.50 16.11
CA TRP A 596 -17.99 -11.88 16.41
C TRP A 596 -18.63 -12.32 17.72
N GLN A 597 -19.25 -13.50 17.72
CA GLN A 597 -19.80 -14.10 18.92
C GLN A 597 -18.72 -14.89 19.68
N ASP A 598 -18.91 -15.03 20.98
CA ASP A 598 -18.05 -15.86 21.81
C ASP A 598 -18.05 -17.31 21.31
N VAL A 599 -16.87 -17.91 21.31
CA VAL A 599 -16.68 -19.32 21.01
C VAL A 599 -17.14 -20.16 22.21
N SER A 600 -17.78 -21.30 21.94
CA SER A 600 -18.06 -22.31 22.97
C SER A 600 -17.78 -23.72 22.47
N VAL A 601 -17.39 -24.62 23.38
CA VAL A 601 -17.34 -26.07 23.16
C VAL A 601 -17.90 -26.81 24.38
N ASP A 602 -18.79 -27.78 24.16
CA ASP A 602 -19.49 -28.44 25.26
C ASP A 602 -18.65 -29.59 25.85
N SER A 603 -18.10 -30.45 24.99
CA SER A 603 -17.37 -31.65 25.42
C SER A 603 -16.50 -32.24 24.32
N ILE A 604 -15.60 -33.14 24.73
CA ILE A 604 -14.84 -34.01 23.83
C ILE A 604 -15.03 -35.48 24.26
N THR A 605 -15.12 -36.36 23.28
CA THR A 605 -15.21 -37.82 23.48
C THR A 605 -14.12 -38.53 22.70
N GLU A 606 -13.79 -39.76 23.08
CA GLU A 606 -12.81 -40.58 22.39
C GLU A 606 -13.34 -41.99 22.11
N THR A 607 -12.83 -42.59 21.04
CA THR A 607 -12.86 -44.04 20.82
C THR A 607 -11.45 -44.51 20.53
N HIS A 608 -11.06 -45.68 21.05
CA HIS A 608 -9.70 -46.18 20.87
C HIS A 608 -9.63 -47.67 20.54
N ASN A 609 -8.55 -48.03 19.87
CA ASN A 609 -8.07 -49.41 19.72
C ASN A 609 -6.60 -49.44 20.16
N ASN A 610 -6.34 -50.07 21.30
CA ASN A 610 -5.03 -50.04 21.98
C ASN A 610 -4.56 -48.60 22.22
N LEU A 611 -3.37 -48.25 21.70
CA LEU A 611 -2.78 -46.92 21.83
C LEU A 611 -3.27 -45.92 20.77
N SER A 612 -4.14 -46.33 19.84
CA SER A 612 -4.68 -45.46 18.79
C SER A 612 -6.05 -44.90 19.18
N TYR A 613 -6.17 -43.58 19.26
CA TYR A 613 -7.35 -42.84 19.70
C TYR A 613 -7.92 -41.99 18.55
N ALA A 614 -9.24 -41.89 18.48
CA ALA A 614 -9.96 -40.94 17.63
C ALA A 614 -10.78 -40.00 18.53
N PHE A 615 -10.53 -38.70 18.42
CA PHE A 615 -11.22 -37.69 19.23
C PHE A 615 -12.34 -37.04 18.45
N THR A 616 -13.45 -36.75 19.13
CA THR A 616 -14.59 -36.03 18.56
C THR A 616 -14.97 -34.87 19.47
N ALA A 617 -15.11 -33.68 18.89
CA ALA A 617 -15.59 -32.50 19.60
C ALA A 617 -17.10 -32.30 19.42
N HIS A 618 -17.79 -31.90 20.48
CA HIS A 618 -19.24 -31.69 20.49
C HIS A 618 -19.60 -30.28 20.93
N GLY A 619 -20.70 -29.75 20.38
CA GLY A 619 -21.26 -28.47 20.80
C GLY A 619 -20.44 -27.24 20.42
N ILE A 620 -19.56 -27.35 19.42
CA ILE A 620 -18.75 -26.21 18.96
C ILE A 620 -19.66 -25.15 18.33
N LYS A 621 -19.53 -23.91 18.79
CA LYS A 621 -20.19 -22.73 18.21
C LYS A 621 -19.17 -21.63 17.96
N ASN A 622 -19.33 -20.92 16.85
CA ASN A 622 -18.61 -19.68 16.50
C ASN A 622 -17.07 -19.78 16.38
N ALA A 623 -16.50 -20.99 16.36
CA ALA A 623 -15.06 -21.22 16.17
C ALA A 623 -14.68 -21.26 14.67
N HIS A 624 -13.52 -20.71 14.34
CA HIS A 624 -12.92 -20.82 12.99
C HIS A 624 -11.77 -21.80 12.95
N SER A 625 -11.10 -22.03 14.08
CA SER A 625 -9.98 -22.93 14.20
C SER A 625 -10.02 -23.69 15.52
N VAL A 626 -9.28 -24.80 15.54
CA VAL A 626 -9.16 -25.68 16.69
C VAL A 626 -7.69 -26.02 16.92
N LEU A 627 -7.33 -26.28 18.17
CA LEU A 627 -6.04 -26.79 18.58
C LEU A 627 -6.23 -27.85 19.64
N TRP A 628 -5.81 -29.07 19.34
CA TRP A 628 -5.72 -30.17 20.28
C TRP A 628 -4.32 -30.21 20.87
N LEU A 629 -4.22 -30.31 22.20
CA LEU A 629 -3.01 -30.72 22.91
C LEU A 629 -3.26 -32.13 23.43
N LEU A 630 -2.47 -33.09 22.98
CA LEU A 630 -2.75 -34.52 23.18
C LEU A 630 -2.14 -35.06 24.50
N GLY A 631 -1.49 -34.19 25.29
CA GLY A 631 -1.00 -34.52 26.62
C GLY A 631 0.42 -35.07 26.70
N ASP A 632 1.09 -35.28 25.56
CA ASP A 632 2.48 -35.76 25.43
C ASP A 632 3.37 -34.78 24.60
N ASN A 633 2.98 -33.51 24.58
CA ASN A 633 3.51 -32.43 23.72
C ASN A 633 3.14 -32.54 22.23
N ALA A 634 2.39 -33.55 21.79
CA ALA A 634 1.83 -33.57 20.44
C ALA A 634 0.61 -32.63 20.32
N ILE A 635 0.44 -32.09 19.12
CA ILE A 635 -0.68 -31.20 18.77
C ILE A 635 -1.39 -31.65 17.49
N ALA A 636 -2.66 -31.28 17.35
CA ALA A 636 -3.41 -31.42 16.10
C ALA A 636 -4.31 -30.20 15.86
N ASP A 637 -4.53 -29.84 14.61
CA ASP A 637 -5.28 -28.65 14.18
C ASP A 637 -6.53 -28.99 13.34
N THR A 638 -6.87 -30.28 13.27
CA THR A 638 -8.09 -30.78 12.61
C THR A 638 -9.21 -30.96 13.63
N LEU A 639 -10.47 -30.81 13.18
CA LEU A 639 -11.65 -30.85 14.07
C LEU A 639 -11.76 -32.15 14.87
N ASN A 640 -11.56 -33.29 14.23
CA ASN A 640 -11.68 -34.63 14.82
C ASN A 640 -10.42 -35.45 14.49
N PRO A 641 -9.31 -35.26 15.23
CA PRO A 641 -8.04 -35.90 14.93
C PRO A 641 -8.00 -37.35 15.41
N THR A 642 -7.16 -38.15 14.78
CA THR A 642 -6.72 -39.46 15.28
C THR A 642 -5.26 -39.38 15.71
N TYR A 643 -4.91 -39.97 16.85
CA TYR A 643 -3.55 -39.96 17.39
C TYR A 643 -3.19 -41.29 18.06
N ALA A 644 -1.96 -41.76 17.84
CA ALA A 644 -1.45 -42.99 18.43
C ALA A 644 -0.33 -42.69 19.44
N TYR A 645 -0.56 -43.06 20.71
CA TYR A 645 0.42 -42.89 21.77
C TYR A 645 1.55 -43.92 21.63
N THR A 646 2.78 -43.50 21.88
CA THR A 646 3.96 -44.37 21.79
C THR A 646 4.24 -45.14 23.08
N SER A 647 3.60 -44.77 24.19
CA SER A 647 3.76 -45.40 25.49
C SER A 647 2.45 -45.43 26.27
N PRO A 648 2.15 -46.52 27.00
CA PRO A 648 1.03 -46.55 27.95
C PRO A 648 1.18 -45.47 29.03
N GLY A 649 0.07 -44.86 29.45
CA GLY A 649 0.09 -43.77 30.42
C GLY A 649 -1.23 -43.01 30.52
N VAL A 650 -1.33 -42.14 31.51
CA VAL A 650 -2.47 -41.22 31.67
C VAL A 650 -2.15 -39.90 30.98
N TYR A 651 -2.96 -39.53 30.01
CA TYR A 651 -2.79 -38.29 29.22
C TYR A 651 -3.98 -37.36 29.44
N THR A 652 -3.71 -36.06 29.54
CA THR A 652 -4.76 -35.03 29.58
C THR A 652 -4.84 -34.37 28.22
N VAL A 653 -5.88 -34.74 27.46
CA VAL A 653 -6.18 -34.17 26.15
C VAL A 653 -6.95 -32.87 26.34
N LYS A 654 -6.52 -31.80 25.69
CA LYS A 654 -7.14 -30.48 25.73
C LYS A 654 -7.53 -30.06 24.33
N LEU A 655 -8.78 -29.69 24.12
CA LEU A 655 -9.23 -29.00 22.91
C LEU A 655 -9.38 -27.52 23.23
N ILE A 656 -8.77 -26.67 22.41
CA ILE A 656 -8.94 -25.22 22.40
C ILE A 656 -9.61 -24.87 21.09
N VAL A 657 -10.82 -24.34 21.13
CA VAL A 657 -11.53 -23.80 19.97
C VAL A 657 -11.40 -22.28 19.98
N MET A 658 -11.18 -21.63 18.84
CA MET A 658 -10.93 -20.20 18.79
C MET A 658 -11.48 -19.52 17.53
N ASN A 659 -11.72 -18.22 17.67
CA ASN A 659 -11.89 -17.28 16.58
C ASN A 659 -11.00 -16.05 16.85
N ASP A 660 -11.15 -14.99 16.05
CA ASP A 660 -10.31 -13.78 16.17
C ASP A 660 -10.47 -13.04 17.51
N CYS A 661 -11.49 -13.37 18.30
CA CYS A 661 -11.92 -12.61 19.48
C CYS A 661 -11.91 -13.38 20.79
N SER A 662 -12.11 -14.69 20.76
CA SER A 662 -12.23 -15.51 21.97
C SER A 662 -11.77 -16.94 21.71
N SER A 663 -11.52 -17.65 22.81
CA SER A 663 -11.26 -19.09 22.79
C SER A 663 -11.96 -19.77 23.94
N ASP A 664 -12.46 -20.97 23.71
CA ASP A 664 -12.99 -21.85 24.74
C ASP A 664 -12.20 -23.16 24.81
N THR A 665 -12.20 -23.81 25.96
CA THR A 665 -11.34 -24.94 26.27
C THR A 665 -12.08 -26.03 27.00
N VAL A 666 -11.90 -27.27 26.53
CA VAL A 666 -12.35 -28.47 27.25
C VAL A 666 -11.23 -29.50 27.36
N THR A 667 -11.26 -30.30 28.43
CA THR A 667 -10.25 -31.31 28.74
C THR A 667 -10.87 -32.68 28.98
N LEU A 668 -10.15 -33.73 28.56
CA LEU A 668 -10.48 -35.14 28.77
C LEU A 668 -9.24 -35.88 29.23
N THR A 669 -9.35 -36.62 30.33
CA THR A 669 -8.29 -37.52 30.77
C THR A 669 -8.52 -38.90 30.18
N ILE A 670 -7.51 -39.45 29.51
CA ILE A 670 -7.52 -40.80 28.95
C ILE A 670 -6.43 -41.65 29.60
N ASN A 671 -6.61 -42.98 29.58
CA ASN A 671 -5.63 -43.93 30.07
C ASN A 671 -5.22 -44.88 28.93
N ALA A 672 -4.15 -44.52 28.21
CA ALA A 672 -3.64 -45.32 27.10
C ALA A 672 -2.99 -46.59 27.64
N GLN A 673 -3.48 -47.75 27.20
CA GLN A 673 -2.98 -49.06 27.60
C GLN A 673 -2.70 -49.88 26.36
N ASP A 674 -1.56 -50.56 26.34
CA ASP A 674 -1.21 -51.47 25.26
C ASP A 674 -1.83 -52.85 25.54
N LYS A 675 -2.84 -53.25 24.76
CA LYS A 675 -3.38 -54.63 24.82
C LYS A 675 -2.73 -55.56 23.77
N SER A 676 -1.58 -55.20 23.21
CA SER A 676 -0.92 -55.99 22.15
C SER A 676 -0.08 -57.16 22.63
N HIS A 677 0.00 -57.43 23.93
CA HIS A 677 0.63 -58.64 24.46
C HIS A 677 -0.40 -59.51 25.16
N VAL A 678 -0.53 -60.74 24.61
CA VAL A 678 -1.36 -61.88 25.02
C VAL A 678 -2.63 -62.07 24.15
N ASN A 679 -2.47 -62.81 23.05
CA ASN A 679 -3.52 -63.64 22.44
C ASN A 679 -3.89 -64.78 23.41
N ASP A 680 -4.41 -64.44 24.59
CA ASP A 680 -5.23 -65.36 25.36
C ASP A 680 -6.61 -65.28 24.73
N TRP A 681 -7.06 -66.39 24.16
CA TRP A 681 -8.49 -66.63 24.09
C TRP A 681 -9.00 -66.45 25.52
N ASN A 682 -9.71 -65.34 25.73
CA ASN A 682 -10.03 -64.67 26.99
C ASN A 682 -10.07 -65.65 28.18
N ARG A 683 -9.36 -65.34 29.28
CA ARG A 683 -9.26 -66.21 30.47
C ARG A 683 -10.61 -66.61 31.08
N ASP A 684 -11.68 -65.92 30.67
CA ASP A 684 -13.07 -66.18 31.07
C ASP A 684 -13.94 -66.91 30.01
N ASN A 685 -13.48 -67.14 28.76
CA ASN A 685 -14.31 -67.67 27.64
C ASN A 685 -13.76 -68.92 26.90
N GLY A 686 -12.77 -69.65 27.43
CA GLY A 686 -12.21 -70.84 26.75
C GLY A 686 -12.93 -72.15 27.02
N PHE A 687 -12.88 -72.61 28.27
CA PHE A 687 -13.53 -73.84 28.73
C PHE A 687 -13.84 -73.74 30.23
N ASP A 688 -14.83 -74.50 30.68
CA ASP A 688 -15.11 -74.73 32.11
C ASP A 688 -14.55 -76.09 32.53
N MET A 689 -14.13 -76.18 33.79
CA MET A 689 -13.53 -77.38 34.37
C MET A 689 -14.19 -77.74 35.69
N TYR A 690 -14.80 -78.92 35.76
CA TYR A 690 -15.49 -79.36 36.96
C TYR A 690 -15.41 -80.87 37.23
N PRO A 691 -15.32 -81.29 38.51
CA PRO A 691 -15.08 -80.42 39.66
C PRO A 691 -13.62 -79.93 39.70
N ASN A 692 -13.40 -78.69 40.18
CA ASN A 692 -12.08 -78.17 40.52
C ASN A 692 -12.19 -77.47 41.90
N PRO A 693 -11.73 -78.09 43.00
CA PRO A 693 -10.77 -79.22 43.05
C PRO A 693 -11.33 -80.58 42.62
N ALA A 694 -10.53 -81.41 41.94
CA ALA A 694 -10.88 -82.76 41.48
C ALA A 694 -10.31 -83.83 42.41
N SER A 695 -10.98 -84.98 42.57
CA SER A 695 -10.51 -86.12 43.38
C SER A 695 -9.99 -87.30 42.54
N GLY A 696 -9.85 -87.10 41.22
CA GLY A 696 -9.37 -88.11 40.28
C GLY A 696 -9.75 -87.79 38.85
N THR A 697 -11.06 -87.78 38.55
CA THR A 697 -11.55 -87.45 37.21
C THR A 697 -12.03 -86.01 37.12
N VAL A 698 -11.75 -85.35 36.00
CA VAL A 698 -12.17 -83.98 35.71
C VAL A 698 -12.83 -83.89 34.34
N VAL A 699 -13.86 -83.05 34.22
CA VAL A 699 -14.55 -82.77 32.95
C VAL A 699 -14.15 -81.38 32.47
N LEU A 700 -13.78 -81.29 31.20
CA LEU A 700 -13.48 -80.06 30.46
C LEU A 700 -14.62 -79.83 29.47
N GLN A 701 -15.34 -78.72 29.61
CA GLN A 701 -16.43 -78.31 28.74
C GLN A 701 -16.00 -77.06 27.96
N LEU A 702 -15.84 -77.17 26.65
CA LEU A 702 -15.68 -75.98 25.81
C LEU A 702 -16.96 -75.13 25.89
N LYS A 703 -16.80 -73.81 26.02
CA LYS A 703 -17.95 -72.89 26.08
C LYS A 703 -18.64 -72.71 24.71
N GLU A 704 -17.95 -73.01 23.62
CA GLU A 704 -18.48 -73.07 22.27
C GLU A 704 -18.16 -74.43 21.63
N ALA A 705 -19.12 -75.02 20.92
CA ALA A 705 -18.93 -76.31 20.27
C ALA A 705 -17.96 -76.20 19.10
N TYR A 706 -16.93 -77.05 19.08
CA TYR A 706 -15.95 -77.11 18.01
C TYR A 706 -15.96 -78.49 17.36
N ALA A 707 -16.13 -78.53 16.04
CA ALA A 707 -16.28 -79.77 15.28
C ALA A 707 -14.94 -80.38 14.80
N GLY A 708 -13.80 -79.75 15.11
CA GLY A 708 -12.48 -80.24 14.77
C GLY A 708 -11.72 -80.85 15.96
N GLU A 709 -10.45 -81.19 15.73
CA GLU A 709 -9.61 -81.80 16.74
C GLU A 709 -9.19 -80.80 17.83
N THR A 710 -9.40 -81.19 19.10
CA THR A 710 -9.00 -80.42 20.28
C THR A 710 -7.90 -81.16 21.01
N ARG A 711 -6.77 -80.49 21.27
CA ARG A 711 -5.66 -81.06 22.03
C ARG A 711 -5.68 -80.55 23.47
N ILE A 712 -5.64 -81.48 24.42
CA ILE A 712 -5.65 -81.21 25.85
C ILE A 712 -4.32 -81.70 26.42
N THR A 713 -3.56 -80.80 27.01
CA THR A 713 -2.28 -81.11 27.67
C THR A 713 -2.36 -80.65 29.12
N ILE A 714 -2.08 -81.57 30.06
CA ILE A 714 -2.04 -81.29 31.50
C ILE A 714 -0.61 -81.47 31.98
N THR A 715 -0.09 -80.46 32.68
CA THR A 715 1.29 -80.40 33.14
C THR A 715 1.33 -80.13 34.64
N SER A 716 2.23 -80.80 35.38
CA SER A 716 2.52 -80.45 36.77
C SER A 716 3.16 -79.06 36.86
N VAL A 717 3.15 -78.45 38.05
CA VAL A 717 3.89 -77.19 38.30
C VAL A 717 5.40 -77.29 38.09
N THR A 718 5.97 -78.50 38.03
CA THR A 718 7.38 -78.74 37.72
C THR A 718 7.66 -78.91 36.22
N GLY A 719 6.63 -78.80 35.37
CA GLY A 719 6.75 -78.90 33.92
C GLY A 719 6.62 -80.31 33.35
N GLN A 720 6.33 -81.32 34.18
CA GLN A 720 6.11 -82.69 33.70
C GLN A 720 4.71 -82.83 33.07
N VAL A 721 4.63 -83.25 31.81
CA VAL A 721 3.35 -83.55 31.15
C VAL A 721 2.78 -84.85 31.72
N VAL A 722 1.56 -84.80 32.27
CA VAL A 722 0.89 -85.94 32.93
C VAL A 722 -0.29 -86.49 32.15
N TYR A 723 -0.82 -85.71 31.20
CA TYR A 723 -1.84 -86.11 30.23
C TYR A 723 -1.66 -85.28 28.96
N ASP A 724 -1.74 -85.91 27.79
CA ASP A 724 -1.68 -85.24 26.49
C ASP A 724 -2.46 -86.08 25.47
N ALA A 725 -3.57 -85.54 24.98
CA ALA A 725 -4.44 -86.22 24.03
C ALA A 725 -5.06 -85.23 23.06
N SER A 726 -5.32 -85.69 21.84
CA SER A 726 -6.08 -84.95 20.83
C SER A 726 -7.36 -85.72 20.50
N GLU A 727 -8.51 -85.07 20.67
CA GLU A 727 -9.81 -85.71 20.53
C GLU A 727 -10.78 -84.77 19.78
N SER A 728 -11.62 -85.35 18.91
CA SER A 728 -12.72 -84.64 18.26
C SER A 728 -14.03 -85.04 18.94
N ASN A 729 -14.64 -84.10 19.67
CA ASN A 729 -15.96 -84.29 20.27
C ASN A 729 -16.84 -83.09 19.92
N SER A 730 -17.84 -83.31 19.07
CA SER A 730 -18.80 -82.30 18.61
C SER A 730 -19.55 -81.59 19.75
N ASN A 731 -19.66 -82.24 20.91
CA ASN A 731 -20.35 -81.67 22.06
C ASN A 731 -19.42 -80.85 22.98
N GLY A 732 -18.12 -80.77 22.65
CA GLY A 732 -17.13 -80.00 23.40
C GLY A 732 -16.84 -80.51 24.81
N LEU A 733 -17.22 -81.75 25.12
CA LEU A 733 -17.07 -82.39 26.43
C LEU A 733 -15.93 -83.41 26.43
N TYR A 734 -14.95 -83.21 27.30
CA TYR A 734 -13.79 -84.08 27.42
C TYR A 734 -13.61 -84.51 28.86
N LYS A 735 -13.53 -85.82 29.09
CA LYS A 735 -13.40 -86.40 30.43
C LYS A 735 -12.00 -86.96 30.58
N VAL A 736 -11.26 -86.41 31.55
CA VAL A 736 -9.86 -86.77 31.79
C VAL A 736 -9.73 -87.43 33.15
N ASP A 737 -9.15 -88.64 33.18
CA ASP A 737 -8.89 -89.38 34.41
C ASP A 737 -7.44 -89.19 34.88
N LEU A 738 -7.30 -88.58 36.04
CA LEU A 738 -6.04 -88.33 36.74
C LEU A 738 -5.99 -89.04 38.10
N SER A 739 -6.87 -90.01 38.36
CA SER A 739 -6.97 -90.75 39.63
C SER A 739 -5.65 -91.41 40.09
N THR A 740 -4.76 -91.71 39.15
CA THR A 740 -3.44 -92.31 39.41
C THR A 740 -2.32 -91.29 39.59
N LYS A 741 -2.61 -89.99 39.51
CA LYS A 741 -1.61 -88.91 39.59
C LYS A 741 -1.51 -88.34 41.02
N PRO A 742 -0.33 -87.86 41.45
CA PRO A 742 -0.17 -87.27 42.77
C PRO A 742 -1.09 -86.06 43.01
N LYS A 743 -1.56 -85.89 44.24
CA LYS A 743 -2.34 -84.72 44.63
C LYS A 743 -1.48 -83.46 44.52
N GLY A 744 -2.02 -82.39 43.96
CA GLY A 744 -1.27 -81.16 43.71
C GLY A 744 -1.92 -80.22 42.68
N VAL A 745 -1.18 -79.18 42.33
CA VAL A 745 -1.61 -78.20 41.32
C VAL A 745 -1.10 -78.60 39.94
N TYR A 746 -1.97 -78.50 38.95
CA TYR A 746 -1.72 -78.75 37.54
C TYR A 746 -2.14 -77.57 36.68
N LEU A 747 -1.51 -77.41 35.52
CA LEU A 747 -1.90 -76.49 34.47
C LEU A 747 -2.52 -77.28 33.34
N VAL A 748 -3.76 -76.97 32.98
CA VAL A 748 -4.50 -77.58 31.88
C VAL A 748 -4.50 -76.61 30.72
N LYS A 749 -3.85 -77.01 29.63
CA LYS A 749 -3.83 -76.30 28.36
C LYS A 749 -4.78 -76.98 27.39
N VAL A 750 -5.70 -76.21 26.82
CA VAL A 750 -6.59 -76.66 25.75
C VAL A 750 -6.26 -75.87 24.49
N GLN A 751 -6.02 -76.58 23.39
CA GLN A 751 -5.70 -76.01 22.09
C GLN A 751 -6.71 -76.48 21.03
N VAL A 752 -7.27 -75.51 20.32
CA VAL A 752 -8.28 -75.69 19.26
C VAL A 752 -7.79 -74.95 18.03
N GLY A 753 -7.43 -75.68 16.97
CA GLY A 753 -6.77 -75.09 15.79
C GLY A 753 -5.49 -74.31 16.18
N THR A 754 -5.44 -73.02 15.86
CA THR A 754 -4.32 -72.13 16.21
C THR A 754 -4.48 -71.42 17.55
N GLN A 755 -5.60 -71.63 18.26
CA GLN A 755 -5.93 -70.95 19.51
C GLN A 755 -5.65 -71.84 20.71
N GLN A 756 -5.19 -71.27 21.83
CA GLN A 756 -4.91 -72.00 23.06
C GLN A 756 -5.31 -71.18 24.28
N THR A 757 -5.67 -71.87 25.37
CA THR A 757 -5.93 -71.27 26.67
C THR A 757 -5.47 -72.20 27.79
N ILE A 758 -5.09 -71.64 28.95
CA ILE A 758 -4.52 -72.38 30.08
C ILE A 758 -5.28 -72.02 31.36
N GLN A 759 -5.73 -73.04 32.10
CA GLN A 759 -6.34 -72.87 33.43
C GLN A 759 -5.68 -73.77 34.48
N LYS A 760 -5.77 -73.36 35.74
CA LYS A 760 -5.23 -74.11 36.88
C LYS A 760 -6.24 -75.16 37.38
N LEU A 761 -5.79 -76.40 37.50
CA LEU A 761 -6.51 -77.51 38.14
C LEU A 761 -5.87 -77.83 39.49
N LEU A 762 -6.69 -78.03 40.52
CA LEU A 762 -6.26 -78.57 41.82
C LEU A 762 -6.76 -80.01 41.96
N LEU A 763 -5.85 -80.97 42.11
CA LEU A 763 -6.15 -82.39 42.36
C LEU A 763 -5.93 -82.69 43.85
N GLN A 764 -6.96 -83.19 44.54
CA GLN A 764 -7.01 -83.37 46.00
C GLN A 764 -7.22 -84.79 46.48
#